data_AF-A0A9R1L9D2-F1
#
_entry.id   AF-A0A9R1L9D2-F1
#
_cell.length_a   1.000
_cell.length_b   1.000
_cell.length_c   1.000
_cell.angle_alpha   90.00
_cell.angle_beta   90.00
_cell.angle_gamma   90.00
#
_symmetry.space_group_name_H-M   'P 1'
#
loop_
_entity.id
_entity.type
_entity.pdbx_description
1 polymer ?
#
loop_
_entity_poly.entity_id
_entity_poly.type
_entity_poly.pdbx_seq_one_letter_code
_entity_poly.pdbx_strand_id
1 'polypeptide(L)'
;MEIAFLMLLVLSLLLFPNGICKSLATRPPVVNIGSILQFDSTTGGVAAVAIHTALEDINSDPTVLNGTTLKVQIKDTNCFDGFLGMVQALQFMETDVIAIVGPQCSTISHIISYVANELRVPLMSFASDATLSSIQFPFFVRTGPNDLYQMAAVAEVVDYNHWKIVTAIYIDNVYGRNGIAALDDALALKRCKISYKIGFPSNAKRSDLINLLVSVSSMESRVIILHTGTEPGLKLFSMAHQLNMMGNGYVWIATDWLSAYLDANSSVPAETISGLQGVLTLRPHIPNSKMNNLVSKWSTQSKKYNYSDLRVNTYGFYVYDSVWAVARALDAFFDDGGRISFSNDLHDETGGTLHLEAMSIFDMGNKLLEKIRKVNFSGVSGQVQFDPVGNLIHPAYDIINVIGNGMRTIGFWSNYSGLLSTVSPEALYSKPPNTSLVDQHLYDVIWPGETAQRPRGWVFPSNAKQLKIGVPNRFSFKEIVTVDNATGSMKGYCIDVFTQALALLPYPVSYKFVPFGNGTENPNYDKLVQMIESNEFDAAIGDIAITMRRTVTFDFTQPFIETGLVILAPVKEHITSSWAFLQPFSLEMWCVTGLFFLIVGVVIWVLEHRINDDFRGSVCQQIITIFSFSFSTLFFAHTIPRVLLPS
;
A
#
# COMPACT_ATOMS: atom_id res chain seq x y z
N MET A 1 -69.19 -59.52 24.11
CA MET A 1 -68.11 -58.82 24.84
C MET A 1 -66.70 -59.16 24.32
N GLU A 2 -66.55 -60.18 23.47
CA GLU A 2 -65.22 -60.59 22.96
C GLU A 2 -64.75 -59.83 21.71
N ILE A 3 -65.66 -59.37 20.85
CA ILE A 3 -65.29 -58.66 19.60
C ILE A 3 -64.74 -57.26 19.88
N ALA A 4 -65.26 -56.59 20.92
CA ALA A 4 -64.78 -55.27 21.33
C ALA A 4 -63.36 -55.33 21.92
N PHE A 5 -63.00 -56.43 22.58
CA PHE A 5 -61.67 -56.62 23.15
C PHE A 5 -60.63 -56.91 22.07
N LEU A 6 -61.01 -57.68 21.04
CA LEU A 6 -60.14 -57.96 19.89
C LEU A 6 -59.88 -56.70 19.04
N MET A 7 -60.91 -55.86 18.85
CA MET A 7 -60.75 -54.55 18.18
C MET A 7 -59.86 -53.60 18.98
N LEU A 8 -59.95 -53.59 20.31
CA LEU A 8 -59.08 -52.76 21.16
C LEU A 8 -57.61 -53.22 21.10
N LEU A 9 -57.38 -54.54 21.02
CA LEU A 9 -56.04 -55.12 20.93
C LEU A 9 -55.39 -54.80 19.57
N VAL A 10 -56.14 -54.91 18.47
CA VAL A 10 -55.65 -54.58 17.12
C VAL A 10 -55.43 -53.07 16.97
N LEU A 11 -56.27 -52.23 17.59
CA LEU A 11 -56.07 -50.78 17.61
C LEU A 11 -54.85 -50.39 18.47
N SER A 12 -54.55 -51.13 19.55
CA SER A 12 -53.34 -50.91 20.36
C SER A 12 -52.04 -51.31 19.63
N LEU A 13 -52.10 -52.30 18.73
CA LEU A 13 -50.96 -52.71 17.91
C LEU A 13 -50.72 -51.78 16.72
N LEU A 14 -51.73 -51.04 16.27
CA LEU A 14 -51.62 -50.03 15.21
C LEU A 14 -51.29 -48.62 15.72
N LEU A 15 -51.33 -48.39 17.04
CA LEU A 15 -51.05 -47.10 17.69
C LEU A 15 -49.68 -47.02 18.36
N PHE A 16 -48.81 -48.02 18.22
CA PHE A 16 -47.39 -47.78 18.44
C PHE A 16 -46.86 -46.98 17.26
N PRO A 17 -46.44 -45.71 17.42
CA PRO A 17 -45.63 -45.09 16.39
C PRO A 17 -44.44 -46.02 16.22
N ASN A 18 -44.13 -46.37 14.96
CA ASN A 18 -42.86 -47.01 14.60
C ASN A 18 -41.79 -46.39 15.48
N GLY A 19 -41.38 -47.13 16.51
CA GLY A 19 -40.29 -46.75 17.36
C GLY A 19 -39.14 -46.63 16.41
N ILE A 20 -38.75 -45.41 16.10
CA ILE A 20 -37.45 -45.13 15.54
C ILE A 20 -36.49 -45.54 16.67
N CYS A 21 -36.24 -46.86 16.76
CA CYS A 21 -34.97 -47.37 17.23
C CYS A 21 -33.98 -46.76 16.26
N LYS A 22 -33.56 -45.52 16.53
CA LYS A 22 -32.20 -45.10 16.20
C LYS A 22 -31.37 -46.19 16.84
N SER A 23 -30.88 -47.12 16.03
CA SER A 23 -29.70 -47.90 16.35
C SER A 23 -28.73 -46.86 16.89
N LEU A 24 -28.58 -46.78 18.22
CA LEU A 24 -27.53 -46.00 18.83
C LEU A 24 -26.28 -46.65 18.28
N ALA A 25 -25.67 -46.03 17.27
CA ALA A 25 -24.36 -46.42 16.81
C ALA A 25 -23.49 -46.38 18.06
N THR A 26 -22.99 -47.54 18.46
CA THR A 26 -22.12 -47.66 19.63
C THR A 26 -20.91 -46.76 19.37
N ARG A 27 -20.74 -45.73 20.21
CA ARG A 27 -19.57 -44.85 20.12
C ARG A 27 -18.29 -45.70 20.18
N PRO A 28 -17.30 -45.44 19.32
CA PRO A 28 -16.05 -46.20 19.36
C PRO A 28 -15.34 -45.95 20.69
N PRO A 29 -14.72 -46.97 21.31
CA PRO A 29 -14.03 -46.80 22.58
C PRO A 29 -12.75 -45.95 22.45
N VAL A 30 -12.12 -45.97 21.26
CA VAL A 30 -10.89 -45.24 20.96
C VAL A 30 -11.02 -44.61 19.58
N VAL A 31 -10.54 -43.37 19.46
CA VAL A 31 -10.43 -42.65 18.19
C VAL A 31 -9.00 -42.15 18.02
N ASN A 32 -8.41 -42.38 16.85
CA ASN A 32 -7.05 -41.96 16.54
C ASN A 32 -7.08 -40.74 15.60
N ILE A 33 -6.32 -39.71 15.96
CA ILE A 33 -6.01 -38.57 15.11
C ILE A 33 -4.49 -38.52 14.85
N GLY A 34 -4.09 -37.89 13.75
CA GLY A 34 -2.69 -37.74 13.35
C GLY A 34 -2.19 -36.33 13.64
N SER A 35 -0.87 -36.19 13.77
CA SER A 35 -0.20 -34.89 13.79
C SER A 35 1.17 -35.00 13.14
N ILE A 36 1.50 -34.07 12.26
CA ILE A 36 2.83 -33.98 11.65
C ILE A 36 3.47 -32.69 12.14
N LEU A 37 4.61 -32.77 12.83
CA LEU A 37 5.29 -31.60 13.38
C LEU A 37 6.79 -31.72 13.17
N GLN A 38 7.49 -30.60 12.98
CA GLN A 38 8.94 -30.55 13.09
C GLN A 38 9.38 -30.36 14.56
N PHE A 39 9.85 -31.43 15.22
CA PHE A 39 10.11 -31.44 16.67
C PHE A 39 11.31 -30.61 17.12
N ASP A 40 12.32 -30.46 16.27
CA ASP A 40 13.52 -29.66 16.56
C ASP A 40 13.29 -28.15 16.45
N SER A 41 12.09 -27.72 16.01
CA SER A 41 11.73 -26.30 15.92
C SER A 41 11.02 -25.80 17.18
N THR A 42 11.23 -24.52 17.54
CA THR A 42 10.52 -23.87 18.67
C THR A 42 9.00 -24.02 18.56
N THR A 43 8.43 -23.72 17.39
CA THR A 43 6.97 -23.81 17.18
C THR A 43 6.47 -25.25 17.22
N GLY A 44 7.23 -26.21 16.70
CA GLY A 44 6.85 -27.61 16.73
C GLY A 44 6.90 -28.23 18.12
N GLY A 45 7.91 -27.87 18.94
CA GLY A 45 7.95 -28.26 20.34
C GLY A 45 6.79 -27.68 21.16
N VAL A 46 6.47 -26.40 20.96
CA VAL A 46 5.28 -25.78 21.57
C VAL A 46 3.99 -26.48 21.11
N ALA A 47 3.86 -26.78 19.82
CA ALA A 47 2.70 -27.50 19.28
C ALA A 47 2.56 -28.91 19.89
N ALA A 48 3.65 -29.66 20.04
CA ALA A 48 3.62 -30.99 20.64
C ALA A 48 3.11 -30.96 22.09
N VAL A 49 3.62 -30.03 22.91
CA VAL A 49 3.16 -29.84 24.30
C VAL A 49 1.67 -29.44 24.33
N ALA A 50 1.25 -28.53 23.44
CA ALA A 50 -0.13 -28.07 23.36
C ALA A 50 -1.11 -29.21 22.98
N ILE A 51 -0.74 -30.05 22.01
CA ILE A 51 -1.56 -31.22 21.60
C ILE A 51 -1.72 -32.19 22.77
N HIS A 52 -0.61 -32.55 23.42
CA HIS A 52 -0.67 -33.47 24.56
C HIS A 52 -1.50 -32.91 25.72
N THR A 53 -1.32 -31.62 26.03
CA THR A 53 -2.09 -30.98 27.10
C THR A 53 -3.59 -30.94 26.76
N ALA A 54 -3.96 -30.67 25.51
CA ALA A 54 -5.35 -30.70 25.07
C ALA A 54 -5.95 -32.11 25.20
N LEU A 55 -5.23 -33.16 24.84
CA LEU A 55 -5.70 -34.54 24.95
C LEU A 55 -5.95 -34.97 26.40
N GLU A 56 -5.09 -34.55 27.34
CA GLU A 56 -5.30 -34.82 28.75
C GLU A 56 -6.56 -34.13 29.28
N ASP A 57 -6.76 -32.87 28.90
CA ASP A 57 -7.94 -32.10 29.32
C ASP A 57 -9.23 -32.65 28.69
N ILE A 58 -9.21 -33.03 27.40
CA ILE A 58 -10.37 -33.61 26.68
C ILE A 58 -10.74 -34.97 27.25
N ASN A 59 -9.77 -35.88 27.42
CA ASN A 59 -10.05 -37.23 27.92
C ASN A 59 -10.48 -37.24 29.40
N SER A 60 -10.23 -36.15 30.13
CA SER A 60 -10.67 -35.99 31.52
C SER A 60 -12.02 -35.27 31.65
N ASP A 61 -12.51 -34.65 30.57
CA ASP A 61 -13.77 -33.89 30.57
C ASP A 61 -14.95 -34.81 30.21
N PRO A 62 -15.90 -35.06 31.13
CA PRO A 62 -17.03 -35.95 30.86
C PRO A 62 -18.06 -35.33 29.88
N THR A 63 -17.93 -34.04 29.55
CA THR A 63 -18.88 -33.33 28.68
C THR A 63 -18.59 -33.48 27.19
N VAL A 64 -17.40 -33.96 26.81
CA VAL A 64 -16.98 -34.14 25.42
C VAL A 64 -16.46 -35.55 25.23
N LEU A 65 -16.88 -36.22 24.15
CA LEU A 65 -16.45 -37.59 23.81
C LEU A 65 -16.68 -38.60 24.95
N ASN A 66 -17.78 -38.46 25.69
CA ASN A 66 -18.10 -39.37 26.77
C ASN A 66 -18.13 -40.83 26.29
N GLY A 67 -17.33 -41.69 26.93
CA GLY A 67 -17.14 -43.10 26.57
C GLY A 67 -16.13 -43.38 25.45
N THR A 68 -15.46 -42.36 24.90
CA THR A 68 -14.50 -42.46 23.81
C THR A 68 -13.18 -41.80 24.18
N THR A 69 -12.07 -42.54 24.14
CA THR A 69 -10.74 -41.97 24.37
C THR A 69 -10.11 -41.47 23.06
N LEU A 70 -9.73 -40.21 23.03
CA LEU A 70 -9.01 -39.60 21.90
C LEU A 70 -7.50 -39.83 22.05
N LYS A 71 -6.86 -40.38 21.02
CA LYS A 71 -5.41 -40.59 20.94
C LYS A 71 -4.85 -39.84 19.74
N VAL A 72 -3.63 -39.33 19.89
CA VAL A 72 -2.86 -38.75 18.77
C VAL A 72 -1.65 -39.61 18.45
N GLN A 73 -1.39 -39.77 17.17
CA GLN A 73 -0.11 -40.26 16.66
C GLN A 73 0.66 -39.05 16.11
N ILE A 74 1.83 -38.74 16.66
CA ILE A 74 2.64 -37.61 16.20
C ILE A 74 3.85 -38.13 15.42
N LYS A 75 4.09 -37.58 14.24
CA LYS A 75 5.20 -37.91 13.36
C LYS A 75 6.10 -36.69 13.16
N ASP A 76 7.40 -36.93 13.18
CA ASP A 76 8.40 -35.88 12.98
C ASP A 76 8.62 -35.58 11.50
N THR A 77 8.86 -34.31 11.15
CA THR A 77 9.12 -33.88 9.77
C THR A 77 10.14 -32.74 9.73
N ASN A 78 10.50 -32.32 8.52
CA ASN A 78 11.33 -31.14 8.30
C ASN A 78 10.57 -30.15 7.41
N CYS A 79 10.31 -28.95 7.89
CA CYS A 79 9.57 -27.92 7.17
C CYS A 79 10.26 -27.41 5.90
N PHE A 80 11.54 -27.69 5.73
CA PHE A 80 12.32 -27.37 4.55
C PHE A 80 12.40 -28.52 3.55
N ASP A 81 11.98 -29.72 3.93
CA ASP A 81 11.96 -30.90 3.06
C ASP A 81 10.53 -31.44 2.89
N GLY A 82 9.93 -31.09 1.77
CA GLY A 82 8.59 -31.53 1.42
C GLY A 82 8.43 -33.04 1.27
N PHE A 83 9.50 -33.74 0.89
CA PHE A 83 9.45 -35.18 0.64
C PHE A 83 9.21 -35.95 1.94
N LEU A 84 9.94 -35.62 3.01
CA LEU A 84 9.74 -36.25 4.31
C LEU A 84 8.33 -36.02 4.83
N GLY A 85 7.79 -34.80 4.67
CA GLY A 85 6.40 -34.49 5.02
C GLY A 85 5.38 -35.37 4.29
N MET A 86 5.59 -35.62 2.99
CA MET A 86 4.76 -36.53 2.21
C MET A 86 4.83 -37.95 2.74
N VAL A 87 6.04 -38.49 2.98
CA VAL A 87 6.23 -39.85 3.49
C VAL A 87 5.51 -40.05 4.83
N GLN A 88 5.61 -39.08 5.76
CA GLN A 88 4.91 -39.18 7.05
C GLN A 88 3.40 -39.13 6.91
N ALA A 89 2.88 -38.34 5.96
CA ALA A 89 1.44 -38.31 5.69
C ALA A 89 0.94 -39.60 5.06
N LEU A 90 1.71 -40.19 4.14
CA LEU A 90 1.43 -41.51 3.58
C LEU A 90 1.39 -42.59 4.68
N GLN A 91 2.27 -42.52 5.68
CA GLN A 91 2.23 -43.46 6.82
C GLN A 91 0.96 -43.34 7.67
N PHE A 92 0.35 -42.16 7.78
CA PHE A 92 -0.94 -42.04 8.47
C PHE A 92 -2.10 -42.70 7.71
N MET A 93 -1.93 -42.90 6.40
CA MET A 93 -2.94 -43.58 5.57
C MET A 93 -3.02 -45.08 5.84
N GLU A 94 -1.94 -45.68 6.33
CA GLU A 94 -1.89 -47.08 6.75
C GLU A 94 -2.49 -47.29 8.15
N THR A 95 -3.07 -46.25 8.75
CA THR A 95 -3.60 -46.26 10.12
C THR A 95 -5.03 -45.73 10.18
N ASP A 96 -5.74 -46.03 11.26
CA ASP A 96 -7.13 -45.58 11.49
C ASP A 96 -7.23 -44.08 11.87
N VAL A 97 -6.42 -43.21 11.26
CA VAL A 97 -6.41 -41.76 11.53
C VAL A 97 -7.54 -41.09 10.74
N ILE A 98 -8.45 -40.43 11.45
CA ILE A 98 -9.65 -39.83 10.85
C ILE A 98 -9.62 -38.29 10.75
N ALA A 99 -8.59 -37.65 11.33
CA ALA A 99 -8.33 -36.22 11.22
C ALA A 99 -6.84 -35.96 11.51
N ILE A 100 -6.28 -34.93 10.89
CA ILE A 100 -4.87 -34.53 11.09
C ILE A 100 -4.83 -33.13 11.67
N VAL A 101 -4.04 -32.93 12.73
CA VAL A 101 -3.73 -31.62 13.32
C VAL A 101 -2.29 -31.24 13.01
N GLY A 102 -2.07 -30.02 12.51
CA GLY A 102 -0.80 -29.61 11.90
C GLY A 102 -0.76 -29.92 10.40
N PRO A 103 0.40 -29.75 9.74
CA PRO A 103 1.68 -29.30 10.29
C PRO A 103 1.74 -27.79 10.53
N GLN A 104 2.76 -27.33 11.26
CA GLN A 104 2.96 -25.89 11.50
C GLN A 104 3.41 -25.11 10.26
N CYS A 105 3.94 -25.80 9.24
CA CYS A 105 4.59 -25.16 8.10
C CYS A 105 3.75 -25.26 6.82
N SER A 106 3.68 -24.16 6.08
CA SER A 106 2.87 -24.07 4.87
C SER A 106 3.35 -25.00 3.75
N THR A 107 4.66 -25.15 3.57
CA THR A 107 5.23 -26.07 2.57
C THR A 107 4.71 -27.49 2.76
N ILE A 108 4.72 -27.99 4.01
CA ILE A 108 4.28 -29.35 4.32
C ILE A 108 2.75 -29.43 4.29
N SER A 109 2.04 -28.39 4.74
CA SER A 109 0.58 -28.32 4.65
C SER A 109 0.09 -28.44 3.21
N HIS A 110 0.74 -27.78 2.24
CA HIS A 110 0.37 -27.87 0.82
C HIS A 110 0.47 -29.31 0.30
N ILE A 111 1.57 -29.97 0.63
CA ILE A 111 1.85 -31.35 0.19
C ILE A 111 0.84 -32.33 0.80
N ILE A 112 0.57 -32.20 2.10
CA ILE A 112 -0.36 -33.07 2.82
C ILE A 112 -1.80 -32.79 2.40
N SER A 113 -2.13 -31.57 1.97
CA SER A 113 -3.50 -31.24 1.55
C SER A 113 -3.95 -32.04 0.32
N TYR A 114 -3.04 -32.35 -0.62
CA TYR A 114 -3.36 -33.25 -1.74
C TYR A 114 -3.76 -34.64 -1.25
N VAL A 115 -2.92 -35.19 -0.37
CA VAL A 115 -3.13 -36.47 0.31
C VAL A 115 -4.47 -36.50 1.08
N ALA A 116 -4.72 -35.46 1.89
CA ALA A 116 -5.91 -35.34 2.72
C ALA A 116 -7.19 -35.25 1.89
N ASN A 117 -7.15 -34.59 0.74
CA ASN A 117 -8.27 -34.50 -0.18
C ASN A 117 -8.64 -35.86 -0.78
N GLU A 118 -7.66 -36.61 -1.28
CA GLU A 118 -7.90 -37.92 -1.90
C GLU A 118 -8.50 -38.90 -0.89
N LEU A 119 -8.02 -38.87 0.36
CA LEU A 119 -8.52 -39.76 1.42
C LEU A 119 -9.71 -39.21 2.20
N ARG A 120 -10.16 -37.99 1.88
CA ARG A 120 -11.25 -37.29 2.58
C ARG A 120 -11.01 -37.12 4.08
N VAL A 121 -9.77 -36.94 4.50
CA VAL A 121 -9.39 -36.74 5.90
C VAL A 121 -9.30 -35.24 6.19
N PRO A 122 -10.09 -34.69 7.13
CA PRO A 122 -9.97 -33.28 7.50
C PRO A 122 -8.59 -32.93 8.04
N LEU A 123 -8.01 -31.84 7.53
CA LEU A 123 -6.69 -31.32 7.88
C LEU A 123 -6.83 -29.98 8.61
N MET A 124 -6.61 -30.00 9.93
CA MET A 124 -6.64 -28.83 10.81
C MET A 124 -5.22 -28.29 10.99
N SER A 125 -4.86 -27.22 10.27
CA SER A 125 -3.51 -26.66 10.33
C SER A 125 -3.49 -25.24 10.87
N PHE A 126 -2.32 -24.78 11.28
CA PHE A 126 -2.03 -23.41 11.70
C PHE A 126 -0.92 -22.79 10.86
N ALA A 127 -0.61 -23.40 9.71
CA ALA A 127 0.23 -22.81 8.68
C ALA A 127 -0.45 -21.59 8.07
N SER A 128 0.27 -20.48 7.92
CA SER A 128 -0.33 -19.17 7.63
C SER A 128 -0.56 -18.87 6.15
N ASP A 129 -0.02 -19.64 5.21
CA ASP A 129 -0.15 -19.33 3.76
C ASP A 129 -1.61 -19.36 3.29
N ALA A 130 -2.14 -18.21 2.89
CA ALA A 130 -3.55 -18.07 2.53
C ALA A 130 -3.99 -18.93 1.34
N THR A 131 -3.07 -19.37 0.46
CA THR A 131 -3.40 -20.22 -0.70
C THR A 131 -3.86 -21.64 -0.31
N LEU A 132 -3.61 -22.06 0.93
CA LEU A 132 -4.13 -23.31 1.50
C LEU A 132 -5.66 -23.30 1.66
N SER A 133 -6.27 -22.12 1.73
CA SER A 133 -7.73 -21.95 1.78
C SER A 133 -8.37 -21.87 0.39
N SER A 134 -7.69 -22.38 -0.64
CA SER A 134 -8.23 -22.41 -2.00
C SER A 134 -9.22 -23.56 -2.19
N ILE A 135 -10.03 -23.47 -3.25
CA ILE A 135 -10.97 -24.51 -3.66
C ILE A 135 -10.25 -25.84 -3.97
N GLN A 136 -8.94 -25.79 -4.24
CA GLN A 136 -8.10 -26.96 -4.47
C GLN A 136 -7.95 -27.82 -3.20
N PHE A 137 -8.10 -27.26 -2.00
CA PHE A 137 -7.89 -27.96 -0.73
C PHE A 137 -9.16 -27.95 0.14
N PRO A 138 -10.25 -28.61 -0.31
CA PRO A 138 -11.53 -28.55 0.38
C PRO A 138 -11.52 -29.14 1.80
N PHE A 139 -10.58 -30.03 2.14
CA PHE A 139 -10.46 -30.62 3.48
C PHE A 139 -9.59 -29.82 4.46
N PHE A 140 -9.01 -28.70 4.01
CA PHE A 140 -8.18 -27.83 4.84
C PHE A 140 -9.05 -26.87 5.67
N VAL A 141 -8.75 -26.79 6.97
CA VAL A 141 -9.35 -25.82 7.89
C VAL A 141 -8.24 -25.27 8.79
N ARG A 142 -8.31 -23.97 9.10
CA ARG A 142 -7.26 -23.23 9.80
C ARG A 142 -7.77 -22.57 11.07
N THR A 143 -7.07 -22.79 12.18
CA THR A 143 -7.36 -22.17 13.48
C THR A 143 -6.57 -20.89 13.78
N GLY A 144 -5.47 -20.64 13.07
CA GLY A 144 -4.72 -19.37 13.17
C GLY A 144 -5.08 -18.36 12.06
N PRO A 145 -4.67 -17.10 12.18
CA PRO A 145 -4.79 -16.15 11.08
C PRO A 145 -3.82 -16.49 9.94
N ASN A 146 -4.20 -16.09 8.72
CA ASN A 146 -3.39 -16.29 7.52
C ASN A 146 -2.58 -15.05 7.12
N ASP A 147 -1.64 -15.22 6.20
CA ASP A 147 -0.69 -14.18 5.79
C ASP A 147 -1.37 -12.97 5.12
N LEU A 148 -2.58 -13.11 4.54
CA LEU A 148 -3.30 -11.95 3.98
C LEU A 148 -3.57 -10.90 5.08
N TYR A 149 -3.99 -11.36 6.25
CA TYR A 149 -4.28 -10.48 7.38
C TYR A 149 -2.99 -9.95 8.03
N GLN A 150 -1.95 -10.77 8.14
CA GLN A 150 -0.65 -10.32 8.62
C GLN A 150 -0.09 -9.21 7.75
N MET A 151 -0.12 -9.40 6.43
CA MET A 151 0.46 -8.46 5.49
C MET A 151 -0.39 -7.19 5.35
N ALA A 152 -1.71 -7.29 5.52
CA ALA A 152 -2.58 -6.11 5.67
C ALA A 152 -2.18 -5.29 6.91
N ALA A 153 -1.91 -5.92 8.05
CA ALA A 153 -1.44 -5.23 9.24
C ALA A 153 -0.05 -4.58 9.03
N VAL A 154 0.88 -5.26 8.36
CA VAL A 154 2.19 -4.69 8.00
C VAL A 154 2.04 -3.50 7.06
N ALA A 155 1.21 -3.60 6.03
CA ALA A 155 0.94 -2.49 5.10
C ALA A 155 0.32 -1.29 5.81
N GLU A 156 -0.56 -1.53 6.79
CA GLU A 156 -1.14 -0.47 7.61
C GLU A 156 -0.08 0.23 8.47
N VAL A 157 0.85 -0.51 9.07
CA VAL A 157 2.01 0.08 9.80
C VAL A 157 2.87 0.92 8.87
N VAL A 158 3.10 0.45 7.64
CA VAL A 158 3.88 1.19 6.63
C VAL A 158 3.21 2.51 6.25
N ASP A 159 1.90 2.48 5.97
CA ASP A 159 1.14 3.68 5.56
C ASP A 159 0.96 4.68 6.70
N TYR A 160 0.70 4.22 7.93
CA TYR A 160 0.62 5.06 9.13
C TYR A 160 1.90 5.85 9.39
N ASN A 161 3.07 5.27 9.05
CA ASN A 161 4.35 5.93 9.16
C ASN A 161 4.73 6.76 7.93
N HIS A 162 3.86 6.82 6.91
CA HIS A 162 4.03 7.54 5.64
C HIS A 162 5.21 7.06 4.78
N TRP A 163 5.63 5.81 4.96
CA TRP A 163 6.64 5.22 4.08
C TRP A 163 5.96 4.68 2.82
N LYS A 164 6.43 5.12 1.65
CA LYS A 164 5.83 4.73 0.36
C LYS A 164 6.58 3.62 -0.36
N ILE A 165 7.81 3.35 0.05
CA ILE A 165 8.69 2.39 -0.59
C ILE A 165 9.33 1.53 0.49
N VAL A 166 9.29 0.21 0.30
CA VAL A 166 9.88 -0.78 1.23
C VAL A 166 10.72 -1.81 0.47
N THR A 167 11.60 -2.49 1.19
CA THR A 167 12.34 -3.67 0.70
C THR A 167 11.86 -4.91 1.42
N ALA A 168 11.50 -5.96 0.69
CA ALA A 168 11.05 -7.22 1.26
C ALA A 168 12.18 -8.27 1.15
N ILE A 169 12.57 -8.84 2.28
CA ILE A 169 13.49 -9.97 2.37
C ILE A 169 12.71 -11.18 2.88
N TYR A 170 12.79 -12.29 2.16
CA TYR A 170 12.00 -13.47 2.49
C TYR A 170 12.71 -14.78 2.23
N ILE A 171 12.24 -15.84 2.88
CA ILE A 171 12.69 -17.21 2.60
C ILE A 171 12.07 -17.69 1.28
N ASP A 172 12.89 -18.14 0.33
CA ASP A 172 12.42 -18.48 -1.03
C ASP A 172 11.76 -19.87 -1.12
N ASN A 173 10.60 -20.00 -0.46
CA ASN A 173 9.73 -21.15 -0.53
C ASN A 173 8.27 -20.70 -0.76
N VAL A 174 7.32 -21.65 -0.75
CA VAL A 174 5.90 -21.35 -1.00
C VAL A 174 5.35 -20.37 0.03
N TYR A 175 5.67 -20.56 1.32
CA TYR A 175 5.31 -19.63 2.41
C TYR A 175 5.81 -18.22 2.14
N GLY A 176 7.13 -18.04 1.93
CA GLY A 176 7.70 -16.70 1.77
C GLY A 176 7.25 -16.01 0.48
N ARG A 177 7.16 -16.72 -0.64
CA ARG A 177 6.70 -16.14 -1.92
C ARG A 177 5.25 -15.68 -1.84
N ASN A 178 4.36 -16.52 -1.29
CA ASN A 178 2.94 -16.19 -1.17
C ASN A 178 2.69 -15.08 -0.15
N GLY A 179 3.43 -15.06 0.98
CA GLY A 179 3.39 -13.98 1.94
C GLY A 179 3.83 -12.63 1.33
N ILE A 180 4.92 -12.60 0.55
CA ILE A 180 5.35 -11.37 -0.12
C ILE A 180 4.41 -10.95 -1.26
N ALA A 181 3.73 -11.90 -1.93
CA ALA A 181 2.67 -11.56 -2.87
C ALA A 181 1.50 -10.88 -2.16
N ALA A 182 1.03 -11.42 -1.03
CA ALA A 182 0.00 -10.81 -0.20
C ALA A 182 0.39 -9.40 0.30
N LEU A 183 1.67 -9.21 0.64
CA LEU A 183 2.20 -7.89 1.01
C LEU A 183 2.18 -6.89 -0.14
N ASP A 184 2.51 -7.33 -1.36
CA ASP A 184 2.49 -6.47 -2.54
C ASP A 184 1.08 -5.94 -2.80
N ASP A 185 0.08 -6.82 -2.74
CA ASP A 185 -1.33 -6.47 -2.90
C ASP A 185 -1.79 -5.50 -1.79
N ALA A 186 -1.45 -5.80 -0.52
CA ALA A 186 -1.82 -4.96 0.62
C ALA A 186 -1.19 -3.56 0.55
N LEU A 187 0.08 -3.45 0.13
CA LEU A 187 0.76 -2.17 -0.04
C LEU A 187 0.18 -1.37 -1.22
N ALA A 188 -0.15 -2.04 -2.32
CA ALA A 188 -0.73 -1.38 -3.49
C ALA A 188 -2.05 -0.66 -3.16
N LEU A 189 -2.90 -1.27 -2.33
CA LEU A 189 -4.14 -0.64 -1.84
C LEU A 189 -3.88 0.67 -1.06
N LYS A 190 -2.70 0.80 -0.46
CA LYS A 190 -2.26 1.99 0.30
C LYS A 190 -1.40 2.97 -0.50
N ARG A 191 -1.28 2.74 -1.82
CA ARG A 191 -0.38 3.49 -2.73
C ARG A 191 1.08 3.43 -2.27
N CYS A 192 1.46 2.31 -1.65
CA CYS A 192 2.83 1.96 -1.29
C CYS A 192 3.31 0.85 -2.23
N LYS A 193 4.61 0.64 -2.35
CA LYS A 193 5.17 -0.42 -3.20
C LYS A 193 6.42 -1.06 -2.62
N ILE A 194 6.67 -2.30 -3.00
CA ILE A 194 7.93 -2.99 -2.74
C ILE A 194 8.91 -2.61 -3.87
N SER A 195 10.03 -1.95 -3.54
CA SER A 195 11.06 -1.61 -4.53
C SER A 195 11.86 -2.83 -4.94
N TYR A 196 12.16 -3.69 -3.98
CA TYR A 196 12.97 -4.88 -4.18
C TYR A 196 12.41 -6.04 -3.36
N LYS A 197 12.21 -7.17 -4.02
CA LYS A 197 11.83 -8.47 -3.44
C LYS A 197 13.06 -9.36 -3.50
N ILE A 198 13.56 -9.80 -2.35
CA ILE A 198 14.82 -10.53 -2.25
C ILE A 198 14.57 -11.84 -1.51
N GLY A 199 14.49 -12.93 -2.28
CA GLY A 199 14.35 -14.29 -1.77
C GLY A 199 15.71 -14.93 -1.50
N PHE A 200 15.82 -15.72 -0.43
CA PHE A 200 16.99 -16.56 -0.17
C PHE A 200 16.60 -17.95 0.35
N PRO A 201 17.35 -19.02 0.05
CA PRO A 201 17.02 -20.36 0.50
C PRO A 201 17.29 -20.53 2.01
N SER A 202 16.56 -21.42 2.69
CA SER A 202 16.73 -21.66 4.14
C SER A 202 18.15 -22.04 4.55
N ASN A 203 18.84 -22.79 3.70
CA ASN A 203 20.21 -23.25 3.90
C ASN A 203 21.28 -22.29 3.35
N ALA A 204 20.92 -21.02 3.07
CA ALA A 204 21.84 -20.04 2.50
C ALA A 204 23.14 -19.92 3.32
N LYS A 205 24.27 -19.87 2.60
CA LYS A 205 25.59 -19.69 3.21
C LYS A 205 25.71 -18.28 3.77
N ARG A 206 26.56 -18.14 4.78
CA ARG A 206 26.83 -16.85 5.42
C ARG A 206 27.33 -15.80 4.42
N SER A 207 28.18 -16.18 3.47
CA SER A 207 28.68 -15.30 2.39
C SER A 207 27.55 -14.70 1.58
N ASP A 208 26.57 -15.52 1.22
CA ASP A 208 25.49 -15.14 0.30
C ASP A 208 24.54 -14.16 1.01
N LEU A 209 24.27 -14.39 2.29
CA LEU A 209 23.47 -13.51 3.13
C LEU A 209 24.16 -12.16 3.41
N ILE A 210 25.49 -12.14 3.57
CA ILE A 210 26.25 -10.89 3.66
C ILE A 210 26.16 -10.10 2.36
N ASN A 211 26.38 -10.75 1.21
CA ASN A 211 26.27 -10.10 -0.10
C ASN A 211 24.85 -9.53 -0.32
N LEU A 212 23.82 -10.28 0.09
CA LEU A 212 22.44 -9.84 0.09
C LEU A 212 22.27 -8.56 0.92
N LEU A 213 22.72 -8.55 2.18
CA LEU A 213 22.60 -7.38 3.05
C LEU A 213 23.39 -6.16 2.55
N VAL A 214 24.57 -6.37 1.96
CA VAL A 214 25.35 -5.30 1.32
C VAL A 214 24.61 -4.70 0.12
N SER A 215 23.91 -5.53 -0.65
CA SER A 215 23.05 -5.03 -1.74
C SER A 215 21.90 -4.19 -1.18
N VAL A 216 21.26 -4.63 -0.09
CA VAL A 216 20.15 -3.93 0.56
C VAL A 216 20.60 -2.61 1.17
N SER A 217 21.76 -2.56 1.82
CA SER A 217 22.28 -1.31 2.41
C SER A 217 22.59 -0.24 1.35
N SER A 218 22.87 -0.67 0.11
CA SER A 218 23.13 0.21 -1.03
C SER A 218 21.85 0.74 -1.70
N MET A 219 20.67 0.19 -1.37
CA MET A 219 19.37 0.64 -1.90
C MET A 219 18.91 1.94 -1.24
N GLU A 220 17.87 2.58 -1.77
CA GLU A 220 17.34 3.84 -1.22
C GLU A 220 16.46 3.61 0.01
N SER A 221 15.65 2.55 -0.02
CA SER A 221 14.76 2.21 1.08
C SER A 221 15.55 1.82 2.33
N ARG A 222 15.08 2.27 3.49
CA ARG A 222 15.54 1.85 4.82
C ARG A 222 14.45 1.11 5.61
N VAL A 223 13.27 0.93 5.02
CA VAL A 223 12.20 0.11 5.58
C VAL A 223 12.34 -1.30 5.03
N ILE A 224 12.69 -2.23 5.90
CA ILE A 224 12.97 -3.62 5.55
C ILE A 224 11.94 -4.51 6.24
N ILE A 225 11.19 -5.25 5.43
CA ILE A 225 10.21 -6.23 5.89
C ILE A 225 10.86 -7.61 5.78
N LEU A 226 10.93 -8.33 6.89
CA LEU A 226 11.59 -9.63 6.99
C LEU A 226 10.56 -10.75 7.25
N HIS A 227 10.26 -11.49 6.20
CA HIS A 227 9.29 -12.58 6.22
C HIS A 227 9.97 -13.94 6.02
N THR A 228 10.34 -14.57 7.13
CA THR A 228 11.14 -15.80 7.15
C THR A 228 10.59 -16.78 8.19
N GLY A 229 11.35 -17.83 8.49
CA GLY A 229 11.22 -18.58 9.75
C GLY A 229 12.24 -18.10 10.79
N THR A 230 12.21 -18.73 11.96
CA THR A 230 13.04 -18.40 13.13
C THR A 230 14.54 -18.46 12.85
N GLU A 231 15.08 -19.62 12.46
CA GLU A 231 16.53 -19.77 12.32
C GLU A 231 17.13 -18.90 11.20
N PRO A 232 16.55 -18.86 9.97
CA PRO A 232 17.08 -18.01 8.91
C PRO A 232 16.98 -16.53 9.25
N GLY A 233 15.89 -16.12 9.93
CA GLY A 233 15.66 -14.74 10.35
C GLY A 233 16.65 -14.27 11.41
N LEU A 234 16.87 -15.06 12.46
CA LEU A 234 17.85 -14.72 13.52
C LEU A 234 19.28 -14.67 12.96
N LYS A 235 19.64 -15.59 12.07
CA LYS A 235 20.94 -15.57 11.38
C LYS A 235 21.12 -14.27 10.60
N LEU A 236 20.09 -13.85 9.86
CA LEU A 236 20.12 -12.61 9.07
C LEU A 236 20.22 -11.37 9.97
N PHE A 237 19.46 -11.29 11.06
CA PHE A 237 19.56 -10.19 12.01
C PHE A 237 20.94 -10.08 12.65
N SER A 238 21.56 -11.20 13.03
CA SER A 238 22.93 -11.22 13.55
C SER A 238 23.92 -10.58 12.56
N MET A 239 23.80 -10.89 11.26
CA MET A 239 24.64 -10.28 10.23
C MET A 239 24.28 -8.81 9.96
N ALA A 240 23.00 -8.46 9.97
CA ALA A 240 22.55 -7.08 9.82
C ALA A 240 23.10 -6.18 10.95
N HIS A 241 23.11 -6.69 12.18
CA HIS A 241 23.73 -6.02 13.32
C HIS A 241 25.24 -5.81 13.10
N GLN A 242 25.97 -6.84 12.65
CA GLN A 242 27.40 -6.74 12.35
C GLN A 242 27.73 -5.77 11.20
N LEU A 243 26.78 -5.57 10.27
CA LEU A 243 26.90 -4.62 9.16
C LEU A 243 26.36 -3.22 9.49
N ASN A 244 26.07 -2.92 10.77
CA ASN A 244 25.50 -1.66 11.25
C ASN A 244 24.16 -1.29 10.59
N MET A 245 23.39 -2.28 10.12
CA MET A 245 22.05 -2.08 9.57
C MET A 245 20.96 -2.05 10.64
N MET A 246 21.33 -2.18 11.92
CA MET A 246 20.46 -2.02 13.09
C MET A 246 20.64 -0.65 13.78
N GLY A 247 21.24 0.31 13.06
CA GLY A 247 21.48 1.67 13.55
C GLY A 247 20.39 2.67 13.20
N ASN A 248 20.59 3.92 13.60
CA ASN A 248 19.67 5.02 13.34
C ASN A 248 19.34 5.16 11.84
N GLY A 249 18.06 5.37 11.52
CA GLY A 249 17.55 5.54 10.16
C GLY A 249 17.02 4.26 9.52
N TYR A 250 17.39 3.07 10.03
CA TYR A 250 16.82 1.79 9.58
C TYR A 250 15.51 1.49 10.30
N VAL A 251 14.61 0.80 9.59
CA VAL A 251 13.37 0.25 10.12
C VAL A 251 13.32 -1.22 9.74
N TRP A 252 13.13 -2.08 10.73
CA TRP A 252 12.96 -3.51 10.54
C TRP A 252 11.58 -3.93 11.05
N ILE A 253 10.80 -4.56 10.17
CA ILE A 253 9.51 -5.16 10.50
C ILE A 253 9.63 -6.66 10.23
N ALA A 254 9.77 -7.46 11.29
CA ALA A 254 9.72 -8.91 11.20
C ALA A 254 8.28 -9.40 11.32
N THR A 255 7.90 -10.41 10.54
CA THR A 255 6.58 -11.01 10.72
C THR A 255 6.50 -11.81 12.04
N ASP A 256 5.36 -12.46 12.28
CA ASP A 256 5.03 -13.08 13.57
C ASP A 256 5.94 -14.21 14.06
N TRP A 257 6.79 -14.78 13.19
CA TRP A 257 7.79 -15.76 13.61
C TRP A 257 8.70 -15.21 14.73
N LEU A 258 8.99 -13.90 14.73
CA LEU A 258 9.89 -13.30 15.72
C LEU A 258 9.21 -13.22 17.10
N SER A 259 7.98 -12.74 17.17
CA SER A 259 7.23 -12.72 18.44
C SER A 259 6.99 -14.14 18.96
N ALA A 260 6.68 -15.10 18.08
CA ALA A 260 6.51 -16.50 18.44
C ALA A 260 7.79 -17.11 19.03
N TYR A 261 8.96 -16.74 18.53
CA TYR A 261 10.25 -17.15 19.09
C TYR A 261 10.52 -16.51 20.46
N LEU A 262 10.30 -15.19 20.58
CA LEU A 262 10.55 -14.44 21.81
C LEU A 262 9.59 -14.82 22.94
N ASP A 263 8.32 -15.11 22.64
CA ASP A 263 7.34 -15.59 23.63
C ASP A 263 7.67 -17.02 24.10
N ALA A 264 8.10 -17.89 23.20
CA ALA A 264 8.37 -19.29 23.50
C ALA A 264 9.68 -19.51 24.26
N ASN A 265 10.73 -18.72 24.03
CA ASN A 265 12.03 -18.96 24.65
C ASN A 265 12.14 -18.25 26.00
N SER A 266 12.29 -19.03 27.07
CA SER A 266 12.43 -18.50 28.44
C SER A 266 13.69 -17.66 28.66
N SER A 267 14.76 -17.92 27.89
CA SER A 267 16.03 -17.18 27.95
C SER A 267 16.60 -17.00 26.53
N VAL A 268 16.40 -15.82 25.95
CA VAL A 268 17.00 -15.47 24.65
C VAL A 268 18.43 -14.95 24.89
N PRO A 269 19.44 -15.38 24.10
CA PRO A 269 20.81 -14.90 24.27
C PRO A 269 20.91 -13.38 24.18
N ALA A 270 21.68 -12.77 25.09
CA ALA A 270 21.82 -11.31 25.17
C ALA A 270 22.30 -10.69 23.84
N GLU A 271 23.22 -11.34 23.13
CA GLU A 271 23.70 -10.92 21.81
C GLU A 271 22.60 -10.93 20.74
N THR A 272 21.65 -11.86 20.84
CA THR A 272 20.49 -11.91 19.93
C THR A 272 19.55 -10.75 20.23
N ILE A 273 19.23 -10.51 21.50
CA ILE A 273 18.35 -9.41 21.91
C ILE A 273 18.97 -8.04 21.58
N SER A 274 20.28 -7.85 21.77
CA SER A 274 20.96 -6.61 21.39
C SER A 274 20.87 -6.36 19.89
N GLY A 275 20.93 -7.42 19.08
CA GLY A 275 20.77 -7.34 17.62
C GLY A 275 19.34 -7.08 17.14
N LEU A 276 18.35 -7.07 18.04
CA LEU A 276 16.92 -6.91 17.73
C LEU A 276 16.32 -5.61 18.30
N GLN A 277 17.13 -4.74 18.89
CA GLN A 277 16.63 -3.50 19.50
C GLN A 277 15.96 -2.60 18.46
N GLY A 278 14.74 -2.18 18.78
CA GLY A 278 13.93 -1.32 17.93
C GLY A 278 13.23 -2.02 16.75
N VAL A 279 13.36 -3.35 16.63
CA VAL A 279 12.61 -4.12 15.63
C VAL A 279 11.12 -4.10 15.96
N LEU A 280 10.29 -3.90 14.93
CA LEU A 280 8.86 -4.12 15.02
C LEU A 280 8.54 -5.56 14.64
N THR A 281 7.59 -6.16 15.34
CA THR A 281 7.02 -7.45 14.98
C THR A 281 5.53 -7.48 15.24
N LEU A 282 4.86 -8.50 14.70
CA LEU A 282 3.44 -8.73 14.87
C LEU A 282 3.25 -9.97 15.72
N ARG A 283 2.19 -10.03 16.50
CA ARG A 283 1.79 -11.24 17.22
C ARG A 283 0.29 -11.44 17.00
N PRO A 284 -0.18 -12.63 16.57
CA PRO A 284 -1.62 -12.86 16.51
C PRO A 284 -2.26 -12.58 17.87
N HIS A 285 -3.36 -11.85 17.89
CA HIS A 285 -3.98 -11.39 19.11
C HIS A 285 -4.65 -12.55 19.86
N ILE A 286 -4.41 -12.63 21.18
CA ILE A 286 -5.05 -13.61 22.08
C ILE A 286 -5.72 -12.85 23.22
N PRO A 287 -7.04 -13.04 23.44
CA PRO A 287 -7.75 -12.40 24.54
C PRO A 287 -7.23 -12.85 25.92
N ASN A 288 -7.04 -11.91 26.84
CA ASN A 288 -6.49 -12.20 28.18
C ASN A 288 -7.37 -13.10 29.07
N SER A 289 -8.66 -13.23 28.77
CA SER A 289 -9.67 -13.78 29.70
C SER A 289 -9.50 -15.27 30.05
N LYS A 290 -8.89 -16.08 29.16
CA LYS A 290 -8.76 -17.54 29.33
C LYS A 290 -7.34 -18.09 29.22
N MET A 291 -6.35 -17.23 29.02
CA MET A 291 -4.95 -17.59 28.86
C MET A 291 -4.37 -18.30 30.10
N ASN A 292 -4.82 -17.91 31.30
CA ASN A 292 -4.24 -18.33 32.57
C ASN A 292 -4.32 -19.85 32.84
N ASN A 293 -5.35 -20.53 32.33
CA ASN A 293 -5.52 -21.97 32.59
C ASN A 293 -4.39 -22.78 31.92
N LEU A 294 -4.18 -22.60 30.62
CA LEU A 294 -3.11 -23.30 29.89
C LEU A 294 -1.71 -22.87 30.38
N VAL A 295 -1.50 -21.56 30.58
CA VAL A 295 -0.22 -21.02 31.09
C VAL A 295 0.14 -21.64 32.45
N SER A 296 -0.82 -21.82 33.36
CA SER A 296 -0.56 -22.37 34.69
C SER A 296 -0.09 -23.82 34.69
N LYS A 297 -0.53 -24.62 33.71
CA LYS A 297 -0.15 -26.04 33.57
C LYS A 297 1.13 -26.22 32.74
N TRP A 298 1.51 -25.20 31.96
CA TRP A 298 2.53 -25.31 30.93
C TRP A 298 3.88 -25.80 31.46
N SER A 299 4.37 -25.27 32.57
CA SER A 299 5.68 -25.65 33.11
C SER A 299 5.80 -27.11 33.49
N THR A 300 4.69 -27.74 33.89
CA THR A 300 4.65 -29.16 34.25
C THR A 300 4.61 -30.01 32.98
N GLN A 301 3.77 -29.62 32.02
CA GLN A 301 3.60 -30.33 30.76
C GLN A 301 4.84 -30.26 29.88
N SER A 302 5.45 -29.07 29.75
CA SER A 302 6.66 -28.89 28.95
C SER A 302 7.82 -29.75 29.48
N LYS A 303 7.96 -29.86 30.80
CA LYS A 303 8.92 -30.80 31.43
C LYS A 303 8.61 -32.26 31.15
N LYS A 304 7.33 -32.65 31.20
CA LYS A 304 6.88 -34.04 30.94
C LYS A 304 7.24 -34.52 29.53
N TYR A 305 7.23 -33.61 28.56
CA TYR A 305 7.49 -33.91 27.15
C TYR A 305 8.88 -33.46 26.66
N ASN A 306 9.85 -33.25 27.56
CA ASN A 306 11.24 -32.86 27.22
C ASN A 306 11.40 -31.50 26.52
N TYR A 307 10.50 -30.55 26.78
CA TYR A 307 10.53 -29.18 26.28
C TYR A 307 10.58 -28.15 27.42
N SER A 308 11.35 -28.42 28.49
CA SER A 308 11.38 -27.60 29.72
C SER A 308 11.71 -26.14 29.49
N ASP A 309 12.47 -25.83 28.45
CA ASP A 309 12.99 -24.49 28.16
C ASP A 309 11.98 -23.63 27.38
N LEU A 310 10.92 -24.27 26.86
CA LEU A 310 9.86 -23.65 26.08
C LEU A 310 8.69 -23.22 26.96
N ARG A 311 8.24 -21.99 26.73
CA ARG A 311 7.01 -21.38 27.22
C ARG A 311 5.93 -21.45 26.14
N VAL A 312 4.69 -21.25 26.56
CA VAL A 312 3.58 -21.14 25.59
C VAL A 312 3.74 -19.85 24.80
N ASN A 313 3.63 -19.98 23.48
CA ASN A 313 3.45 -18.84 22.58
C ASN A 313 2.05 -18.87 21.96
N THR A 314 1.78 -17.88 21.12
CA THR A 314 0.52 -17.72 20.41
C THR A 314 0.07 -18.96 19.62
N TYR A 315 1.00 -19.64 18.94
CA TYR A 315 0.69 -20.87 18.21
C TYR A 315 0.25 -22.01 19.14
N GLY A 316 0.83 -22.09 20.35
CA GLY A 316 0.41 -23.06 21.36
C GLY A 316 -1.08 -22.95 21.72
N PHE A 317 -1.61 -21.73 21.81
CA PHE A 317 -3.05 -21.51 22.07
C PHE A 317 -3.92 -21.97 20.90
N TYR A 318 -3.55 -21.64 19.65
CA TYR A 318 -4.28 -22.09 18.47
C TYR A 318 -4.26 -23.61 18.31
N VAL A 319 -3.10 -24.23 18.51
CA VAL A 319 -2.94 -25.70 18.43
C VAL A 319 -3.80 -26.40 19.47
N TYR A 320 -3.78 -25.91 20.71
CA TYR A 320 -4.61 -26.44 21.79
C TYR A 320 -6.11 -26.39 21.39
N ASP A 321 -6.56 -25.25 20.88
CA ASP A 321 -7.94 -25.09 20.42
C ASP A 321 -8.26 -25.88 19.14
N SER A 322 -7.28 -26.16 18.26
CA SER A 322 -7.47 -27.05 17.11
C SER A 322 -7.88 -28.46 17.55
N VAL A 323 -7.21 -29.00 18.58
CA VAL A 323 -7.51 -30.34 19.09
C VAL A 323 -8.90 -30.35 19.76
N TRP A 324 -9.24 -29.30 20.50
CA TRP A 324 -10.59 -29.12 21.06
C TRP A 324 -11.68 -29.00 19.99
N ALA A 325 -11.40 -28.30 18.89
CA ALA A 325 -12.32 -28.19 17.76
C ALA A 325 -12.58 -29.56 17.12
N VAL A 326 -11.52 -30.35 16.90
CA VAL A 326 -11.65 -31.74 16.41
C VAL A 326 -12.45 -32.60 17.38
N ALA A 327 -12.17 -32.54 18.68
CA ALA A 327 -12.88 -33.33 19.69
C ALA A 327 -14.38 -32.99 19.75
N ARG A 328 -14.74 -31.70 19.76
CA ARG A 328 -16.14 -31.26 19.73
C ARG A 328 -16.85 -31.64 18.43
N ALA A 329 -16.15 -31.55 17.30
CA ALA A 329 -16.69 -31.97 16.01
C ALA A 329 -16.95 -33.49 15.98
N LEU A 330 -16.05 -34.28 16.55
CA LEU A 330 -16.20 -35.73 16.68
C LEU A 330 -17.36 -36.11 17.58
N ASP A 331 -17.51 -35.43 18.72
CA ASP A 331 -18.62 -35.65 19.64
C ASP A 331 -19.97 -35.41 18.94
N ALA A 332 -20.10 -34.27 18.25
CA ALA A 332 -21.27 -33.93 17.45
C ALA A 332 -21.45 -34.81 16.20
N PHE A 333 -20.38 -35.44 15.69
CA PHE A 333 -20.42 -36.40 14.59
C PHE A 333 -21.00 -37.74 15.06
N PHE A 334 -20.59 -38.22 16.23
CA PHE A 334 -21.12 -39.46 16.81
C PHE A 334 -22.56 -39.33 17.29
N ASP A 335 -22.95 -38.17 17.86
CA ASP A 335 -24.33 -37.91 18.25
C ASP A 335 -25.31 -37.94 17.07
N ASP A 336 -24.83 -37.56 15.89
CA ASP A 336 -25.57 -37.64 14.62
C ASP A 336 -25.52 -39.03 13.96
N GLY A 337 -25.09 -40.05 14.70
CA GLY A 337 -24.97 -41.42 14.21
C GLY A 337 -23.84 -41.63 13.21
N GLY A 338 -22.81 -40.78 13.21
CA GLY A 338 -21.60 -40.96 12.43
C GLY A 338 -20.89 -42.27 12.76
N ARG A 339 -20.35 -42.95 11.74
CA ARG A 339 -19.59 -44.20 11.87
C ARG A 339 -18.22 -44.01 11.24
N ILE A 340 -17.21 -44.60 11.87
CA ILE A 340 -15.87 -44.68 11.28
C ILE A 340 -15.85 -45.93 10.41
N SER A 341 -15.78 -45.74 9.10
CA SER A 341 -15.62 -46.79 8.11
C SER A 341 -14.70 -46.29 7.00
N PHE A 342 -13.99 -47.22 6.39
CA PHE A 342 -13.06 -46.93 5.31
C PHE A 342 -13.34 -47.84 4.12
N SER A 343 -13.21 -47.29 2.91
CA SER A 343 -13.31 -48.03 1.66
C SER A 343 -11.96 -48.05 0.93
N ASN A 344 -11.67 -49.16 0.24
CA ASN A 344 -10.48 -49.28 -0.60
C ASN A 344 -10.93 -49.26 -2.06
N ASP A 345 -10.90 -48.08 -2.68
CA ASP A 345 -11.16 -47.90 -4.12
C ASP A 345 -9.86 -47.73 -4.93
N LEU A 346 -8.69 -47.75 -4.28
CA LEU A 346 -7.39 -47.61 -4.91
C LEU A 346 -6.92 -48.98 -5.46
N HIS A 347 -7.05 -49.18 -6.76
CA HIS A 347 -6.50 -50.35 -7.46
C HIS A 347 -5.04 -50.10 -7.86
N ASP A 348 -4.10 -50.87 -7.31
CA ASP A 348 -2.74 -50.95 -7.85
C ASP A 348 -2.72 -51.90 -9.05
N GLU A 349 -2.78 -51.33 -10.26
CA GLU A 349 -2.64 -52.11 -11.50
C GLU A 349 -1.22 -52.64 -11.72
N THR A 350 -0.24 -52.21 -10.93
CA THR A 350 1.19 -52.38 -11.20
C THR A 350 1.98 -53.17 -10.17
N GLY A 351 1.36 -53.97 -9.29
CA GLY A 351 2.07 -54.98 -8.46
C GLY A 351 3.38 -54.47 -7.82
N GLY A 352 3.38 -53.21 -7.39
CA GLY A 352 4.57 -52.53 -6.88
C GLY A 352 4.85 -52.95 -5.45
N THR A 353 6.06 -52.65 -4.95
CA THR A 353 6.40 -52.85 -3.53
C THR A 353 5.80 -51.79 -2.60
N LEU A 354 5.08 -50.82 -3.15
CA LEU A 354 4.38 -49.79 -2.39
C LEU A 354 2.99 -50.35 -2.06
N HIS A 355 2.67 -50.52 -0.77
CA HIS A 355 1.39 -51.05 -0.30
C HIS A 355 0.23 -50.05 -0.47
N LEU A 356 0.04 -49.51 -1.68
CA LEU A 356 -1.01 -48.53 -2.01
C LEU A 356 -2.42 -49.12 -1.81
N GLU A 357 -2.55 -50.44 -1.92
CA GLU A 357 -3.77 -51.21 -1.63
C GLU A 357 -4.22 -51.08 -0.15
N ALA A 358 -3.32 -50.70 0.76
CA ALA A 358 -3.62 -50.47 2.17
C ALA A 358 -4.15 -49.05 2.44
N MET A 359 -4.09 -48.14 1.46
CA MET A 359 -4.64 -46.79 1.62
C MET A 359 -6.16 -46.83 1.54
N SER A 360 -6.80 -46.34 2.59
CA SER A 360 -8.24 -46.41 2.74
C SER A 360 -8.85 -45.01 2.80
N ILE A 361 -9.94 -44.80 2.06
CA ILE A 361 -10.66 -43.53 1.99
C ILE A 361 -11.62 -43.48 3.17
N PHE A 362 -11.64 -42.36 3.89
CA PHE A 362 -12.59 -42.18 4.98
C PHE A 362 -13.99 -41.85 4.44
N ASP A 363 -14.91 -42.82 4.47
CA ASP A 363 -16.25 -42.74 3.86
C ASP A 363 -17.04 -41.52 4.33
N MET A 364 -17.02 -41.25 5.64
CA MET A 364 -17.77 -40.17 6.27
C MET A 364 -16.94 -38.89 6.47
N GLY A 365 -15.78 -38.78 5.82
CA GLY A 365 -14.87 -37.64 5.91
C GLY A 365 -15.51 -36.29 5.67
N ASN A 366 -16.35 -36.18 4.63
CA ASN A 366 -17.11 -34.95 4.34
C ASN A 366 -18.04 -34.56 5.50
N LYS A 367 -18.70 -35.54 6.13
CA LYS A 367 -19.61 -35.28 7.26
C LYS A 367 -18.84 -34.81 8.50
N LEU A 368 -17.63 -35.35 8.74
CA LEU A 368 -16.77 -34.87 9.81
C LEU A 368 -16.25 -33.45 9.53
N LEU A 369 -15.83 -33.17 8.30
CA LEU A 369 -15.41 -31.83 7.87
C LEU A 369 -16.53 -30.79 8.07
N GLU A 370 -17.77 -31.13 7.71
CA GLU A 370 -18.91 -30.25 7.96
C GLU A 370 -19.11 -29.95 9.45
N LYS A 371 -18.90 -30.95 10.31
CA LYS A 371 -18.97 -30.78 11.76
C LYS A 371 -17.88 -29.86 12.26
N ILE A 372 -16.64 -30.04 11.79
CA ILE A 372 -15.50 -29.17 12.09
C ILE A 372 -15.79 -27.72 11.72
N ARG A 373 -16.29 -27.45 10.50
CA ARG A 373 -16.62 -26.09 10.05
C ARG A 373 -17.75 -25.42 10.84
N LYS A 374 -18.63 -26.20 11.47
CA LYS A 374 -19.76 -25.71 12.29
C LYS A 374 -19.43 -25.56 13.77
N VAL A 375 -18.19 -25.88 14.18
CA VAL A 375 -17.76 -25.71 15.57
C VAL A 375 -17.85 -24.24 15.99
N ASN A 376 -18.41 -24.02 17.18
CA ASN A 376 -18.51 -22.70 17.81
C ASN A 376 -18.31 -22.88 19.32
N PHE A 377 -17.17 -22.44 19.84
CA PHE A 377 -16.89 -22.43 21.27
C PHE A 377 -15.89 -21.33 21.64
N SER A 378 -15.86 -20.99 22.93
CA SER A 378 -14.88 -20.07 23.47
C SER A 378 -13.71 -20.85 24.08
N GLY A 379 -12.61 -20.94 23.34
CA GLY A 379 -11.36 -21.60 23.69
C GLY A 379 -10.37 -20.68 24.42
N VAL A 380 -9.10 -21.11 24.48
CA VAL A 380 -8.01 -20.33 25.11
C VAL A 380 -7.47 -19.23 24.20
N SER A 381 -7.58 -19.40 22.87
CA SER A 381 -7.24 -18.41 21.86
C SER A 381 -8.33 -17.36 21.62
N GLY A 382 -9.48 -17.50 22.29
CA GLY A 382 -10.64 -16.63 22.15
C GLY A 382 -11.85 -17.37 21.57
N GLN A 383 -12.63 -16.69 20.74
CA GLN A 383 -13.79 -17.28 20.09
C GLN A 383 -13.36 -18.08 18.86
N VAL A 384 -13.57 -19.39 18.88
CA VAL A 384 -13.19 -20.30 17.78
C VAL A 384 -14.41 -20.54 16.91
N GLN A 385 -14.39 -19.94 15.72
CA GLN A 385 -15.42 -20.08 14.70
C GLN A 385 -14.79 -19.91 13.31
N PHE A 386 -15.25 -20.70 12.35
CA PHE A 386 -14.74 -20.70 10.99
C PHE A 386 -15.71 -20.06 10.00
N ASP A 387 -15.16 -19.40 8.98
CA ASP A 387 -15.89 -18.98 7.80
C ASP A 387 -16.22 -20.20 6.90
N PRO A 388 -17.06 -20.05 5.84
CA PRO A 388 -17.38 -21.15 4.93
C PRO A 388 -16.18 -21.78 4.23
N VAL A 389 -15.06 -21.06 4.12
CA VAL A 389 -13.81 -21.50 3.48
C VAL A 389 -12.93 -22.26 4.47
N GLY A 390 -13.17 -22.11 5.77
CA GLY A 390 -12.43 -22.77 6.84
C GLY A 390 -11.34 -21.90 7.48
N ASN A 391 -11.40 -20.57 7.40
CA ASN A 391 -10.52 -19.67 8.14
C ASN A 391 -11.17 -19.18 9.44
N LEU A 392 -10.35 -18.87 10.45
CA LEU A 392 -10.80 -18.24 11.69
C LEU A 392 -11.42 -16.86 11.41
N ILE A 393 -12.58 -16.59 12.01
CA ILE A 393 -13.27 -15.30 11.92
C ILE A 393 -12.62 -14.25 12.85
N HIS A 394 -12.61 -12.98 12.42
CA HIS A 394 -12.05 -11.83 13.14
C HIS A 394 -10.57 -11.95 13.53
N PRO A 395 -9.67 -12.22 12.57
CA PRO A 395 -8.24 -12.20 12.83
C PRO A 395 -7.78 -10.79 13.22
N ALA A 396 -6.91 -10.74 14.23
CA ALA A 396 -6.32 -9.52 14.77
C ALA A 396 -4.87 -9.76 15.16
N TYR A 397 -4.08 -8.69 15.22
CA TYR A 397 -2.66 -8.71 15.54
C TYR A 397 -2.32 -7.64 16.57
N ASP A 398 -1.48 -7.98 17.53
CA ASP A 398 -0.74 -7.03 18.35
C ASP A 398 0.45 -6.52 17.54
N ILE A 399 0.65 -5.21 17.53
CA ILE A 399 1.86 -4.59 17.01
C ILE A 399 2.84 -4.45 18.17
N ILE A 400 4.03 -5.01 18.02
CA ILE A 400 5.02 -5.15 19.08
C ILE A 400 6.31 -4.46 18.68
N ASN A 401 6.92 -3.78 19.64
CA ASN A 401 8.25 -3.22 19.55
C ASN A 401 9.19 -3.97 20.49
N VAL A 402 10.29 -4.51 19.97
CA VAL A 402 11.33 -5.19 20.74
C VAL A 402 12.26 -4.15 21.37
N ILE A 403 12.27 -4.06 22.70
CA ILE A 403 13.05 -3.06 23.45
C ILE A 403 13.57 -3.69 24.75
N GLY A 404 14.84 -3.42 25.07
CA GLY A 404 15.51 -3.97 26.25
C GLY A 404 15.51 -5.49 26.18
N ASN A 405 15.15 -6.15 27.28
CA ASN A 405 15.10 -7.61 27.37
C ASN A 405 13.72 -8.20 27.01
N GLY A 406 12.83 -7.43 26.40
CA GLY A 406 11.45 -7.88 26.19
C GLY A 406 10.74 -7.22 25.01
N MET A 407 9.41 -7.37 25.04
CA MET A 407 8.50 -6.90 24.01
C MET A 407 7.49 -5.94 24.61
N ARG A 408 7.25 -4.81 23.93
CA ARG A 408 6.22 -3.84 24.29
C ARG A 408 5.17 -3.80 23.19
N THR A 409 3.91 -4.07 23.54
CA THR A 409 2.78 -3.85 22.63
C THR A 409 2.56 -2.35 22.46
N ILE A 410 2.58 -1.87 21.21
CA ILE A 410 2.36 -0.46 20.84
C ILE A 410 0.96 -0.20 20.28
N GLY A 411 0.20 -1.24 20.00
CA GLY A 411 -1.21 -1.17 19.62
C GLY A 411 -1.66 -2.47 18.95
N PHE A 412 -2.80 -2.40 18.27
CA PHE A 412 -3.51 -3.52 17.68
C PHE A 412 -3.95 -3.19 16.26
N TRP A 413 -4.05 -4.22 15.43
CA TRP A 413 -4.71 -4.20 14.15
C TRP A 413 -5.80 -5.27 14.15
N SER A 414 -6.96 -4.98 13.57
CA SER A 414 -8.03 -5.97 13.41
C SER A 414 -8.60 -5.91 12.00
N ASN A 415 -8.96 -7.07 11.44
CA ASN A 415 -9.64 -7.11 10.14
C ASN A 415 -11.02 -6.43 10.17
N TYR A 416 -11.61 -6.26 11.36
CA TYR A 416 -12.90 -5.60 11.53
C TYR A 416 -12.82 -4.08 11.32
N SER A 417 -11.82 -3.42 11.92
CA SER A 417 -11.58 -1.97 11.74
C SER A 417 -10.79 -1.66 10.48
N GLY A 418 -9.89 -2.56 10.07
CA GLY A 418 -8.90 -2.31 9.01
C GLY A 418 -7.85 -1.25 9.36
N LEU A 419 -7.85 -0.75 10.60
CA LEU A 419 -7.00 0.35 11.08
C LEU A 419 -6.26 -0.03 12.36
N LEU A 420 -5.13 0.66 12.60
CA LEU A 420 -4.36 0.56 13.83
C LEU A 420 -5.08 1.27 14.99
N SER A 421 -5.10 0.66 16.16
CA SER A 421 -5.73 1.23 17.35
C SER A 421 -4.97 0.87 18.63
N THR A 422 -5.08 1.70 19.66
CA THR A 422 -4.65 1.35 21.02
C THR A 422 -5.71 0.60 21.82
N VAL A 423 -6.93 0.51 21.29
CA VAL A 423 -8.06 -0.19 21.90
C VAL A 423 -8.02 -1.67 21.51
N SER A 424 -8.35 -2.56 22.46
CA SER A 424 -8.32 -4.00 22.19
C SER A 424 -9.37 -4.40 21.14
N PRO A 425 -9.08 -5.43 20.30
CA PRO A 425 -10.00 -5.89 19.26
C PRO A 425 -11.41 -6.22 19.77
N GLU A 426 -11.57 -6.80 20.96
CA GLU A 426 -12.88 -7.20 21.49
C GLU A 426 -13.78 -6.00 21.80
N ALA A 427 -13.18 -4.90 22.26
CA ALA A 427 -13.92 -3.66 22.49
C ALA A 427 -14.37 -3.03 21.16
N LEU A 428 -13.61 -3.22 20.07
CA LEU A 428 -13.97 -2.74 18.74
C LEU A 428 -15.14 -3.53 18.15
N TYR A 429 -15.20 -4.85 18.35
CA TYR A 429 -16.27 -5.70 17.82
C TYR A 429 -17.66 -5.36 18.40
N SER A 430 -17.70 -4.72 19.57
CA SER A 430 -18.96 -4.28 20.21
C SER A 430 -19.57 -3.02 19.58
N LYS A 431 -18.85 -2.34 18.69
CA LYS A 431 -19.23 -1.06 18.08
C LYS A 431 -19.29 -1.19 16.56
N PRO A 432 -20.04 -0.33 15.85
CA PRO A 432 -19.97 -0.28 14.39
C PRO A 432 -18.53 0.01 13.93
N PRO A 433 -18.10 -0.54 12.78
CA PRO A 433 -16.74 -0.36 12.30
C PRO A 433 -16.51 1.13 12.00
N ASN A 434 -15.48 1.71 12.63
CA ASN A 434 -15.07 3.08 12.39
C ASN A 434 -13.83 3.06 11.48
N THR A 435 -13.97 3.62 10.28
CA THR A 435 -12.93 3.70 9.26
C THR A 435 -12.27 5.08 9.19
N SER A 436 -12.49 5.94 10.19
CA SER A 436 -11.89 7.27 10.26
C SER A 436 -10.38 7.19 10.55
N LEU A 437 -9.56 7.75 9.65
CA LEU A 437 -8.10 7.83 9.83
C LEU A 437 -7.69 8.70 11.03
N VAL A 438 -8.58 9.59 11.51
CA VAL A 438 -8.31 10.47 12.66
C VAL A 438 -8.17 9.68 13.96
N ASP A 439 -8.87 8.55 14.06
CA ASP A 439 -8.85 7.70 15.26
C ASP A 439 -7.71 6.67 15.23
N GLN A 440 -6.91 6.65 14.16
CA GLN A 440 -5.77 5.76 14.02
C GLN A 440 -4.61 6.26 14.89
N HIS A 441 -4.23 5.46 15.89
CA HIS A 441 -3.20 5.84 16.84
C HIS A 441 -2.44 4.60 17.35
N LEU A 442 -1.13 4.73 17.47
CA LEU A 442 -0.24 3.78 18.14
C LEU A 442 0.54 4.49 19.24
N TYR A 443 0.94 3.77 20.28
CA TYR A 443 1.92 4.27 21.24
C TYR A 443 3.29 4.51 20.59
N ASP A 444 4.08 5.37 21.20
CA ASP A 444 5.41 5.72 20.71
C ASP A 444 6.31 4.49 20.53
N VAL A 445 7.04 4.50 19.42
CA VAL A 445 7.95 3.44 18.99
C VAL A 445 9.39 3.89 19.23
N ILE A 446 10.20 3.00 19.79
CA ILE A 446 11.66 3.13 19.81
C ILE A 446 12.20 2.37 18.63
N TRP A 447 12.91 3.08 17.75
CA TRP A 447 13.47 2.58 16.51
C TRP A 447 14.92 2.10 16.71
N PRO A 448 15.46 1.32 15.75
CA PRO A 448 16.87 0.94 15.75
C PRO A 448 17.79 2.16 15.92
N GLY A 449 18.87 2.00 16.69
CA GLY A 449 19.71 3.11 17.13
C GLY A 449 19.17 3.88 18.34
N GLU A 450 18.25 3.29 19.11
CA GLU A 450 17.72 3.81 20.39
C GLU A 450 17.07 5.21 20.29
N THR A 451 16.39 5.48 19.16
CA THR A 451 15.75 6.78 18.91
C THR A 451 14.23 6.67 18.94
N ALA A 452 13.56 7.64 19.55
CA ALA A 452 12.12 7.81 19.45
C ALA A 452 11.71 8.58 18.18
N GLN A 453 12.67 9.19 17.48
CA GLN A 453 12.39 9.93 16.25
C GLN A 453 12.04 8.95 15.13
N ARG A 454 10.84 9.09 14.55
CA ARG A 454 10.39 8.29 13.41
C ARG A 454 11.39 8.39 12.25
N PRO A 455 11.97 7.26 11.79
CA PRO A 455 12.86 7.27 10.65
C PRO A 455 12.13 7.72 9.38
N ARG A 456 12.84 8.43 8.51
CA ARG A 456 12.31 8.86 7.20
C ARG A 456 11.92 7.67 6.30
N GLY A 457 12.55 6.51 6.51
CA GLY A 457 12.31 5.29 5.75
C GLY A 457 13.09 5.20 4.44
N TRP A 458 13.88 6.22 4.07
CA TRP A 458 14.76 6.18 2.91
C TRP A 458 15.97 7.10 3.07
N VAL A 459 17.03 6.81 2.32
CA VAL A 459 18.26 7.59 2.21
C VAL A 459 18.66 7.63 0.72
N PHE A 460 19.31 8.69 0.27
CA PHE A 460 19.90 8.67 -1.07
C PHE A 460 20.94 7.55 -1.15
N PRO A 461 20.90 6.73 -2.20
CA PRO A 461 21.85 5.64 -2.33
C PRO A 461 23.27 6.22 -2.36
N SER A 462 24.23 5.52 -1.76
CA SER A 462 25.64 5.94 -1.75
C SER A 462 26.22 6.04 -3.17
N ASN A 463 25.64 5.31 -4.12
CA ASN A 463 25.90 5.38 -5.55
C ASN A 463 24.85 6.21 -6.32
N ALA A 464 24.18 7.17 -5.67
CA ALA A 464 23.15 7.99 -6.29
C ALA A 464 23.67 8.62 -7.57
N LYS A 465 23.07 8.22 -8.69
CA LYS A 465 23.31 8.82 -10.01
C LYS A 465 23.01 10.31 -9.87
N GLN A 466 24.01 11.14 -10.12
CA GLN A 466 23.84 12.59 -10.17
C GLN A 466 22.79 12.92 -11.22
N LEU A 467 21.71 13.59 -10.82
CA LEU A 467 20.59 13.91 -11.71
C LEU A 467 21.10 14.77 -12.88
N LYS A 468 20.85 14.31 -14.11
CA LYS A 468 21.16 15.04 -15.33
C LYS A 468 19.99 15.94 -15.67
N ILE A 469 20.15 17.22 -15.42
CA ILE A 469 19.11 18.20 -15.65
C ILE A 469 19.35 18.87 -17.00
N GLY A 470 18.45 18.65 -17.95
CA GLY A 470 18.48 19.28 -19.26
C GLY A 470 18.09 20.76 -19.17
N VAL A 471 18.93 21.64 -19.71
CA VAL A 471 18.73 23.09 -19.65
C VAL A 471 18.84 23.67 -21.06
N PRO A 472 17.84 24.39 -21.59
CA PRO A 472 17.86 24.90 -22.95
C PRO A 472 18.93 25.99 -23.12
N ASN A 473 19.89 25.75 -24.01
CA ASN A 473 20.88 26.74 -24.43
C ASN A 473 20.34 27.51 -25.64
N ARG A 474 19.82 28.70 -25.37
CA ARG A 474 18.99 29.48 -26.28
C ARG A 474 19.68 30.74 -26.76
N PHE A 475 19.34 31.18 -27.97
CA PHE A 475 19.88 32.39 -28.58
C PHE A 475 19.25 33.67 -28.03
N SER A 476 17.94 33.64 -27.79
CA SER A 476 17.13 34.77 -27.32
C SER A 476 16.71 34.62 -25.85
N PHE A 477 16.40 35.74 -25.17
CA PHE A 477 16.01 35.80 -23.75
C PHE A 477 17.01 35.11 -22.81
N LYS A 478 18.27 35.54 -22.88
CA LYS A 478 19.39 34.96 -22.12
C LYS A 478 19.27 35.18 -20.61
N GLU A 479 18.43 36.12 -20.19
CA GLU A 479 18.10 36.40 -18.79
C GLU A 479 17.34 35.25 -18.15
N ILE A 480 16.53 34.50 -18.93
CA ILE A 480 15.76 33.36 -18.44
C ILE A 480 16.68 32.17 -18.20
N VAL A 481 17.47 31.80 -19.21
CA VAL A 481 18.48 30.73 -19.17
C VAL A 481 19.58 31.02 -20.20
N THR A 482 20.84 30.90 -19.80
CA THR A 482 22.01 30.97 -20.67
C THR A 482 23.15 30.10 -20.14
N VAL A 483 24.07 29.73 -21.03
CA VAL A 483 25.37 29.15 -20.65
C VAL A 483 26.35 30.30 -20.41
N ASP A 484 27.12 30.25 -19.32
CA ASP A 484 28.27 31.12 -19.12
C ASP A 484 29.46 30.59 -19.95
N ASN A 485 29.95 31.41 -20.88
CA ASN A 485 31.05 31.04 -21.77
C ASN A 485 32.40 30.88 -21.05
N ALA A 486 32.58 31.50 -19.87
CA ALA A 486 33.84 31.46 -19.13
C ALA A 486 33.97 30.22 -18.23
N THR A 487 32.88 29.82 -17.58
CA THR A 487 32.84 28.69 -16.63
C THR A 487 32.15 27.44 -17.17
N GLY A 488 31.41 27.56 -18.27
CA GLY A 488 30.52 26.52 -18.78
C GLY A 488 29.31 26.24 -17.88
N SER A 489 29.07 27.07 -16.84
CA SER A 489 27.97 26.87 -15.91
C SER A 489 26.69 27.54 -16.41
N MET A 490 25.54 26.94 -16.13
CA MET A 490 24.25 27.54 -16.48
C MET A 490 23.92 28.71 -15.54
N LYS A 491 23.34 29.78 -16.09
CA LYS A 491 22.87 30.96 -15.36
C LYS A 491 21.52 31.41 -15.89
N GLY A 492 20.80 32.21 -15.11
CA GLY A 492 19.52 32.81 -15.49
C GLY A 492 18.43 32.56 -14.45
N TYR A 493 17.32 33.27 -14.59
CA TYR A 493 16.22 33.27 -13.64
C TYR A 493 15.74 31.85 -13.27
N CYS A 494 15.57 30.94 -14.24
CA CYS A 494 15.09 29.58 -13.96
C CYS A 494 16.12 28.74 -13.18
N ILE A 495 17.41 29.00 -13.37
CA ILE A 495 18.49 28.33 -12.61
C ILE A 495 18.48 28.80 -11.17
N ASP A 496 18.31 30.11 -10.95
CA ASP A 496 18.25 30.69 -9.62
C ASP A 496 17.02 30.18 -8.85
N VAL A 497 15.84 30.16 -9.48
CA VAL A 497 14.62 29.60 -8.86
C VAL A 497 14.81 28.14 -8.48
N PHE A 498 15.38 27.32 -9.36
CA PHE A 498 15.61 25.90 -9.08
C PHE A 498 16.63 25.68 -7.96
N THR A 499 17.74 26.43 -7.97
CA THR A 499 18.77 26.31 -6.93
C THR A 499 18.27 26.78 -5.57
N GLN A 500 17.45 27.83 -5.52
CA GLN A 500 16.77 28.26 -4.29
C GLN A 500 15.75 27.22 -3.81
N ALA A 501 14.97 26.63 -4.72
CA ALA A 501 14.03 25.57 -4.36
C ALA A 501 14.76 24.34 -3.77
N LEU A 502 15.92 23.97 -4.34
CA LEU A 502 16.75 22.91 -3.78
C LEU A 502 17.36 23.29 -2.42
N ALA A 503 17.73 24.55 -2.20
CA ALA A 503 18.28 25.01 -0.92
C ALA A 503 17.26 24.95 0.23
N LEU A 504 15.95 24.98 -0.08
CA LEU A 504 14.87 24.81 0.90
C LEU A 504 14.60 23.33 1.23
N LEU A 505 15.15 22.38 0.47
CA LEU A 505 15.00 20.97 0.80
C LEU A 505 15.81 20.65 2.05
N PRO A 506 15.27 19.86 3.01
CA PRO A 506 16.00 19.47 4.21
C PRO A 506 17.10 18.44 3.95
N TYR A 507 17.51 18.27 2.68
CA TYR A 507 18.48 17.28 2.25
C TYR A 507 19.24 17.74 0.99
N PRO A 508 20.51 17.33 0.85
CA PRO A 508 21.28 17.63 -0.36
C PRO A 508 20.83 16.74 -1.52
N VAL A 509 20.61 17.35 -2.69
CA VAL A 509 20.36 16.65 -3.95
C VAL A 509 21.59 16.83 -4.85
N SER A 510 22.15 15.73 -5.34
CA SER A 510 23.26 15.77 -6.30
C SER A 510 22.71 15.88 -7.72
N TYR A 511 23.03 16.97 -8.41
CA TYR A 511 22.59 17.23 -9.78
C TYR A 511 23.71 17.86 -10.60
N LYS A 512 23.59 17.77 -11.93
CA LYS A 512 24.39 18.54 -12.88
C LYS A 512 23.50 19.09 -13.97
N PHE A 513 23.76 20.33 -14.37
CA PHE A 513 23.12 20.92 -15.52
C PHE A 513 23.83 20.45 -16.80
N VAL A 514 23.05 20.06 -17.79
CA VAL A 514 23.53 19.68 -19.11
C VAL A 514 22.85 20.59 -20.13
N PRO A 515 23.62 21.41 -20.88
CA PRO A 515 23.05 22.30 -21.87
C PRO A 515 22.46 21.51 -23.04
N PHE A 516 21.31 21.95 -23.52
CA PHE A 516 20.60 21.38 -24.66
C PHE A 516 20.40 22.44 -25.76
N GLY A 517 21.00 22.21 -26.92
CA GLY A 517 20.98 23.16 -28.05
C GLY A 517 22.35 23.74 -28.36
N ASN A 518 22.46 24.40 -29.51
CA ASN A 518 23.70 24.96 -30.04
C ASN A 518 23.97 26.41 -29.60
N GLY A 519 23.01 27.09 -28.95
CA GLY A 519 23.12 28.49 -28.52
C GLY A 519 23.08 29.52 -29.64
N THR A 520 23.06 29.10 -30.92
CA THR A 520 22.92 29.97 -32.09
C THR A 520 21.46 30.10 -32.52
N GLU A 521 20.64 29.10 -32.20
CA GLU A 521 19.19 29.10 -32.44
C GLU A 521 18.47 28.70 -31.15
N ASN A 522 17.17 29.01 -31.06
CA ASN A 522 16.37 28.56 -29.93
C ASN A 522 16.13 27.04 -30.02
N PRO A 523 16.38 26.27 -28.95
CA PRO A 523 16.27 24.82 -28.97
C PRO A 523 14.81 24.36 -29.10
N ASN A 524 14.61 23.20 -29.73
CA ASN A 524 13.28 22.59 -29.83
C ASN A 524 12.91 21.88 -28.51
N TYR A 525 11.94 22.44 -27.80
CA TYR A 525 11.48 21.93 -26.51
C TYR A 525 10.82 20.55 -26.60
N ASP A 526 10.22 20.18 -27.73
CA ASP A 526 9.65 18.83 -27.89
C ASP A 526 10.75 17.77 -27.92
N LYS A 527 11.92 18.09 -28.50
CA LYS A 527 13.11 17.21 -28.44
C LYS A 527 13.70 17.14 -27.04
N LEU A 528 13.75 18.27 -26.31
CA LEU A 528 14.19 18.29 -24.92
C LEU A 528 13.33 17.35 -24.05
N VAL A 529 12.02 17.39 -24.27
CA VAL A 529 11.05 16.54 -23.59
C VAL A 529 11.21 15.06 -23.99
N GLN A 530 11.44 14.76 -25.28
CA GLN A 530 11.76 13.39 -25.74
C GLN A 530 13.05 12.83 -25.12
N MET A 531 14.06 13.67 -24.84
CA MET A 531 15.29 13.23 -24.17
C MET A 531 15.08 12.85 -22.70
N ILE A 532 13.99 13.32 -22.08
CA ILE A 532 13.57 12.83 -20.76
C ILE A 532 12.95 11.44 -20.90
N GLU A 533 12.10 11.23 -21.91
CA GLU A 533 11.48 9.93 -22.21
C GLU A 533 12.52 8.83 -22.50
N SER A 534 13.61 9.18 -23.19
CA SER A 534 14.71 8.27 -23.48
C SER A 534 15.68 8.05 -22.31
N ASN A 535 15.40 8.59 -21.12
CA ASN A 535 16.27 8.57 -19.92
C ASN A 535 17.66 9.18 -20.13
N GLU A 536 17.84 10.09 -21.11
CA GLU A 536 19.08 10.86 -21.25
C GLU A 536 19.16 12.00 -20.24
N PHE A 537 18.03 12.66 -19.98
CA PHE A 537 17.84 13.62 -18.90
C PHE A 537 16.86 13.08 -17.85
N ASP A 538 17.15 13.33 -16.57
CA ASP A 538 16.28 12.93 -15.46
C ASP A 538 15.22 14.02 -15.16
N ALA A 539 15.49 15.28 -15.54
CA ALA A 539 14.57 16.41 -15.45
C ALA A 539 14.96 17.51 -16.45
N ALA A 540 14.09 18.50 -16.68
CA ALA A 540 14.43 19.71 -17.44
C ALA A 540 13.98 20.99 -16.74
N ILE A 541 14.76 22.06 -16.91
CA ILE A 541 14.48 23.39 -16.35
C ILE A 541 14.55 24.43 -17.46
N GLY A 542 13.54 25.31 -17.50
CA GLY A 542 13.49 26.45 -18.41
C GLY A 542 12.09 27.06 -18.43
N ASP A 543 11.83 27.93 -19.39
CA ASP A 543 10.52 28.45 -19.73
C ASP A 543 9.69 27.43 -20.54
N ILE A 544 9.54 26.23 -19.96
CA ILE A 544 8.82 25.13 -20.61
C ILE A 544 7.32 25.35 -20.44
N ALA A 545 6.63 25.67 -21.53
CA ALA A 545 5.18 25.82 -21.51
C ALA A 545 4.49 24.49 -21.14
N ILE A 546 3.61 24.56 -20.14
CA ILE A 546 2.74 23.46 -19.71
C ILE A 546 1.58 23.37 -20.72
N THR A 547 1.49 22.27 -21.45
CA THR A 547 0.43 22.02 -22.43
C THR A 547 -0.21 20.67 -22.19
N MET A 548 -1.50 20.53 -22.52
CA MET A 548 -2.25 19.26 -22.34
C MET A 548 -1.56 18.05 -22.97
N ARG A 549 -0.89 18.24 -24.11
CA ARG A 549 -0.15 17.15 -24.78
C ARG A 549 1.04 16.66 -23.96
N ARG A 550 1.73 17.56 -23.25
CA ARG A 550 2.91 17.21 -22.43
C ARG A 550 2.52 16.63 -21.07
N THR A 551 1.42 17.08 -20.47
CA THR A 551 0.94 16.61 -19.16
C THR A 551 0.45 15.16 -19.18
N VAL A 552 0.11 14.61 -20.35
CA VAL A 552 -0.25 13.19 -20.49
C VAL A 552 0.97 12.28 -20.31
N THR A 553 2.17 12.78 -20.61
CA THR A 553 3.40 11.97 -20.64
C THR A 553 4.37 12.33 -19.50
N PHE A 554 4.32 13.57 -18.99
CA PHE A 554 5.25 14.07 -17.98
C PHE A 554 4.55 14.81 -16.86
N ASP A 555 5.12 14.70 -15.66
CA ASP A 555 4.72 15.48 -14.50
C ASP A 555 5.39 16.87 -14.52
N PHE A 556 4.60 17.89 -14.22
CA PHE A 556 5.06 19.28 -14.12
C PHE A 556 4.97 19.78 -12.68
N THR A 557 5.85 20.71 -12.33
CA THR A 557 5.71 21.50 -11.11
C THR A 557 4.53 22.47 -11.24
N GLN A 558 4.14 23.08 -10.12
CA GLN A 558 3.29 24.28 -10.20
C GLN A 558 3.98 25.36 -11.06
N PRO A 559 3.22 26.11 -11.89
CA PRO A 559 3.79 27.18 -12.70
C PRO A 559 4.32 28.28 -11.77
N PHE A 560 5.57 28.69 -11.99
CA PHE A 560 6.22 29.76 -11.22
C PHE A 560 6.22 31.12 -11.96
N ILE A 561 5.84 31.13 -13.24
CA ILE A 561 5.58 32.32 -14.04
C ILE A 561 4.24 32.11 -14.75
N GLU A 562 3.29 33.01 -14.54
CA GLU A 562 2.07 33.07 -15.34
C GLU A 562 2.36 33.82 -16.64
N THR A 563 1.91 33.26 -17.77
CA THR A 563 2.03 33.91 -19.07
C THR A 563 0.67 34.47 -19.51
N GLY A 564 0.66 35.76 -19.86
CA GLY A 564 -0.46 36.42 -20.52
C GLY A 564 -0.10 36.77 -21.95
N LEU A 565 -1.03 36.58 -22.89
CA LEU A 565 -0.87 37.02 -24.27
C LEU A 565 -1.02 38.55 -24.35
N VAL A 566 0.02 39.23 -24.81
CA VAL A 566 0.03 40.69 -25.01
C VAL A 566 0.44 40.99 -26.44
N ILE A 567 -0.24 41.96 -27.07
CA ILE A 567 0.12 42.45 -28.41
C ILE A 567 1.02 43.68 -28.23
N LEU A 568 2.24 43.61 -28.77
CA LEU A 568 3.15 44.75 -28.84
C LEU A 568 3.01 45.43 -30.20
N ALA A 569 2.65 46.72 -30.23
CA ALA A 569 2.60 47.51 -31.45
C ALA A 569 3.42 48.79 -31.29
N PRO A 570 4.22 49.20 -32.31
CA PRO A 570 4.99 50.42 -32.26
C PRO A 570 4.04 51.64 -32.28
N VAL A 571 4.20 52.53 -31.31
CA VAL A 571 3.48 53.81 -31.30
C VAL A 571 4.25 54.80 -32.18
N LYS A 572 3.58 55.38 -33.18
CA LYS A 572 4.11 56.51 -33.97
C LYS A 572 3.45 57.80 -33.49
N GLU A 573 4.24 58.79 -33.11
CA GLU A 573 3.73 60.11 -32.77
C GLU A 573 3.29 60.85 -34.04
N HIS A 574 2.09 61.45 -34.00
CA HIS A 574 1.57 62.28 -35.09
C HIS A 574 2.08 63.71 -34.93
N ILE A 575 3.04 64.13 -35.76
CA ILE A 575 3.48 65.53 -35.82
C ILE A 575 2.45 66.33 -36.64
N THR A 576 1.65 67.17 -36.00
CA THR A 576 0.77 68.13 -36.69
C THR A 576 1.57 69.33 -37.20
N SER A 577 1.55 69.59 -38.51
CA SER A 577 2.25 70.73 -39.12
C SER A 577 1.52 72.05 -38.83
N SER A 578 2.24 73.08 -38.38
CA SER A 578 1.70 74.42 -38.14
C SER A 578 1.14 75.12 -39.39
N TRP A 579 1.46 74.63 -40.59
CA TRP A 579 0.97 75.15 -41.87
C TRP A 579 -0.35 74.52 -42.33
N ALA A 580 -0.97 73.68 -41.48
CA ALA A 580 -2.26 73.04 -41.78
C ALA A 580 -3.38 74.05 -42.10
N PHE A 581 -3.29 75.30 -41.64
CA PHE A 581 -4.30 76.33 -41.93
C PHE A 581 -4.33 76.80 -43.40
N LEU A 582 -3.25 76.59 -44.17
CA LEU A 582 -3.23 76.87 -45.61
C LEU A 582 -3.72 75.69 -46.45
N GLN A 583 -3.78 74.50 -45.87
CA GLN A 583 -4.23 73.27 -46.53
C GLN A 583 -5.68 73.30 -47.08
N PRO A 584 -6.65 74.06 -46.52
CA PRO A 584 -8.02 74.07 -47.01
C PRO A 584 -8.21 74.67 -48.41
N PHE A 585 -7.30 75.54 -48.88
CA PHE A 585 -7.41 76.20 -50.19
C PHE A 585 -6.15 75.98 -51.02
N SER A 586 -6.33 75.78 -52.33
CA SER A 586 -5.20 75.72 -53.25
C SER A 586 -4.51 77.08 -53.34
N LEU A 587 -3.22 77.08 -53.69
CA LEU A 587 -2.47 78.31 -53.96
C LEU A 587 -3.17 79.18 -55.02
N GLU A 588 -3.80 78.55 -56.02
CA GLU A 588 -4.59 79.21 -57.05
C GLU A 588 -5.78 79.97 -56.45
N MET A 589 -6.52 79.37 -55.51
CA MET A 589 -7.65 80.02 -54.83
C MET A 589 -7.20 81.24 -54.01
N TRP A 590 -6.05 81.15 -53.33
CA TRP A 590 -5.48 82.29 -52.63
C TRP A 590 -5.10 83.43 -53.58
N CYS A 591 -4.48 83.10 -54.72
CA CYS A 591 -4.15 84.08 -55.76
C CYS A 591 -5.41 84.72 -56.37
N VAL A 592 -6.45 83.93 -56.66
CA VAL A 592 -7.73 84.43 -57.19
C VAL A 592 -8.41 85.36 -56.19
N THR A 593 -8.39 85.02 -54.90
CA THR A 593 -8.94 85.87 -53.83
C THR A 593 -8.20 87.21 -53.75
N GLY A 594 -6.87 87.18 -53.84
CA GLY A 594 -6.05 88.40 -53.90
C GLY A 594 -6.30 89.25 -55.16
N LEU A 595 -6.54 88.62 -56.31
CA LEU A 595 -6.87 89.32 -57.55
C LEU A 595 -8.26 89.98 -57.49
N PHE A 596 -9.25 89.25 -56.96
CA PHE A 596 -10.61 89.77 -56.81
C PHE A 596 -10.66 90.97 -55.85
N PHE A 597 -9.87 90.93 -54.78
CA PHE A 597 -9.66 92.05 -53.86
C PHE A 597 -9.24 93.35 -54.59
N LEU A 598 -8.32 93.23 -55.55
CA LEU A 598 -7.83 94.38 -56.33
C LEU A 598 -8.89 94.89 -57.31
N ILE A 599 -9.60 93.99 -57.99
CA ILE A 599 -10.65 94.35 -58.97
C ILE A 599 -11.78 95.12 -58.29
N VAL A 600 -12.27 94.62 -57.13
CA VAL A 600 -13.31 95.30 -56.34
C VAL A 600 -12.88 96.73 -55.99
N GLY A 601 -11.61 96.91 -55.60
CA GLY A 601 -11.07 98.22 -55.27
C GLY A 601 -11.05 99.20 -56.45
N VAL A 602 -10.68 98.71 -57.64
CA VAL A 602 -10.70 99.52 -58.86
C VAL A 602 -12.13 99.89 -59.26
N VAL A 603 -13.08 98.97 -59.16
CA VAL A 603 -14.50 99.25 -59.49
C VAL A 603 -15.07 100.32 -58.56
N ILE A 604 -14.82 100.20 -57.25
CA ILE A 604 -15.26 101.19 -56.26
C ILE A 604 -14.63 102.55 -56.55
N TRP A 605 -13.34 102.59 -56.89
CA TRP A 605 -12.69 103.82 -57.30
C TRP A 605 -13.37 104.47 -58.51
N VAL A 606 -13.67 103.72 -59.58
CA VAL A 606 -14.35 104.28 -60.76
C VAL A 606 -15.72 104.87 -60.42
N LEU A 607 -16.48 104.21 -59.54
CA LEU A 607 -17.84 104.65 -59.15
C LEU A 607 -17.81 105.88 -58.22
N GLU A 608 -17.00 105.84 -57.17
CA GLU A 608 -16.95 106.90 -56.15
C GLU A 608 -16.14 108.13 -56.59
N HIS A 609 -15.13 107.97 -57.46
CA HIS A 609 -14.26 109.08 -57.91
C HIS A 609 -15.04 110.23 -58.58
N ARG A 610 -16.21 109.94 -59.17
CA ARG A 610 -17.02 110.96 -59.85
C ARG A 610 -17.87 111.80 -58.91
N ILE A 611 -18.21 111.31 -57.72
CA ILE A 611 -19.18 111.95 -56.81
C ILE A 611 -18.53 112.37 -55.49
N ASN A 612 -17.57 111.59 -54.98
CA ASN A 612 -17.03 111.75 -53.65
C ASN A 612 -15.65 112.42 -53.68
N ASP A 613 -15.53 113.56 -53.01
CA ASP A 613 -14.30 114.36 -53.02
C ASP A 613 -13.13 113.67 -52.27
N ASP A 614 -13.42 112.70 -51.39
CA ASP A 614 -12.40 111.88 -50.71
C ASP A 614 -11.61 110.98 -51.69
N PHE A 615 -12.16 110.69 -52.88
CA PHE A 615 -11.48 109.92 -53.93
C PHE A 615 -10.74 110.79 -54.96
N ARG A 616 -10.67 112.12 -54.75
CA ARG A 616 -10.02 113.08 -55.68
C ARG A 616 -8.67 113.63 -55.20
N GLY A 617 -8.06 113.00 -54.20
CA GLY A 617 -6.73 113.35 -53.69
C GLY A 617 -5.56 113.05 -54.65
N SER A 618 -4.32 113.19 -54.16
CA SER A 618 -3.11 112.82 -54.91
C SER A 618 -3.10 111.33 -55.31
N VAL A 619 -2.40 110.97 -56.39
CA VAL A 619 -2.36 109.57 -56.91
C VAL A 619 -2.04 108.55 -55.82
N CYS A 620 -1.14 108.90 -54.88
CA CYS A 620 -0.76 108.03 -53.78
C CYS A 620 -1.90 107.83 -52.76
N GLN A 621 -2.65 108.90 -52.44
CA GLN A 621 -3.83 108.81 -51.57
C GLN A 621 -4.94 107.97 -52.20
N GLN A 622 -5.15 108.10 -53.51
CA GLN A 622 -6.15 107.29 -54.22
C GLN A 622 -5.85 105.79 -54.11
N ILE A 623 -4.59 105.39 -54.29
CA ILE A 623 -4.17 103.99 -54.16
C ILE A 623 -4.39 103.49 -52.72
N ILE A 624 -4.00 104.25 -51.70
CA ILE A 624 -4.19 103.84 -50.30
C ILE A 624 -5.68 103.69 -49.99
N THR A 625 -6.52 104.65 -50.40
CA THR A 625 -7.97 104.58 -50.19
C THR A 625 -8.58 103.36 -50.90
N ILE A 626 -8.13 103.02 -52.11
CA ILE A 626 -8.55 101.80 -52.82
C ILE A 626 -8.26 100.53 -51.99
N PHE A 627 -7.02 100.36 -51.55
CA PHE A 627 -6.61 99.17 -50.80
C PHE A 627 -7.29 99.10 -49.44
N SER A 628 -7.37 100.21 -48.71
CA SER A 628 -8.02 100.27 -47.39
C SER A 628 -9.53 100.04 -47.49
N PHE A 629 -10.18 100.53 -48.54
CA PHE A 629 -11.61 100.30 -48.75
C PHE A 629 -11.90 98.86 -49.18
N SER A 630 -11.14 98.30 -50.14
CA SER A 630 -11.23 96.87 -50.50
C SER A 630 -11.04 95.96 -49.29
N PHE A 631 -10.04 96.25 -48.46
CA PHE A 631 -9.78 95.53 -47.22
C PHE A 631 -10.93 95.65 -46.24
N SER A 632 -11.46 96.86 -46.06
CA SER A 632 -12.64 97.05 -45.22
C SER A 632 -13.85 96.31 -45.77
N THR A 633 -14.10 96.27 -47.08
CA THR A 633 -15.25 95.53 -47.64
C THR A 633 -15.13 94.01 -47.53
N LEU A 634 -13.92 93.45 -47.61
CA LEU A 634 -13.69 92.01 -47.50
C LEU A 634 -13.74 91.50 -46.05
N PHE A 635 -13.42 92.37 -45.09
CA PHE A 635 -13.34 92.02 -43.67
C PHE A 635 -14.43 92.67 -42.80
N PHE A 636 -15.20 93.64 -43.32
CA PHE A 636 -16.36 94.26 -42.67
C PHE A 636 -17.62 94.19 -43.56
N ALA A 637 -18.59 93.38 -43.13
CA ALA A 637 -19.95 93.41 -43.64
C ALA A 637 -20.66 94.71 -43.17
N HIS A 638 -21.02 95.60 -44.10
CA HIS A 638 -21.88 96.75 -43.78
C HIS A 638 -23.26 96.23 -43.31
N THR A 639 -23.55 96.44 -42.03
CA THR A 639 -24.84 96.17 -41.39
C THR A 639 -25.77 97.36 -41.63
N ILE A 640 -26.86 97.16 -42.39
CA ILE A 640 -28.01 98.09 -42.46
C ILE A 640 -29.10 97.54 -41.54
N PRO A 641 -29.53 98.28 -40.50
CA PRO A 641 -30.98 98.38 -40.26
C PRO A 641 -31.49 99.75 -39.76
N ARG A 642 -32.47 100.26 -40.53
CA ARG A 642 -33.75 100.93 -40.19
C ARG A 642 -33.95 101.80 -38.92
N VAL A 643 -34.37 103.05 -39.22
CA VAL A 643 -35.55 103.82 -38.72
C VAL A 643 -35.60 104.27 -37.24
N LEU A 644 -35.67 105.59 -37.06
CA LEU A 644 -36.43 106.26 -35.98
C LEU A 644 -37.26 107.40 -36.60
N LEU A 645 -38.58 107.36 -36.40
CA LEU A 645 -39.52 108.50 -36.44
C LEU A 645 -39.89 108.85 -34.98
N PRO A 646 -40.14 110.11 -34.65
CA PRO A 646 -41.55 110.52 -34.56
C PRO A 646 -41.85 111.90 -35.18
N SER A 647 -43.09 112.02 -35.67
CA SER A 647 -43.77 113.15 -36.35
C SER A 647 -43.14 113.69 -37.62
#